data_AF-A0A017SVC5-F1
#
_entry.id   AF-A0A017SVC5-F1
#
_cell.length_a   1.000
_cell.length_b   1.000
_cell.length_c   1.000
_cell.angle_alpha   90.00
_cell.angle_beta   90.00
_cell.angle_gamma   90.00
#
_symmetry.space_group_name_H-M   'P 1'
#
loop_
_entity.id
_entity.type
_entity.pdbx_description
1 polymer ?
#
loop_
_entity_poly.entity_id
_entity_poly.type
_entity_poly.pdbx_seq_one_letter_code
_entity_poly.pdbx_strand_id
1 'polypeptide(L)'
;MNAKLLGPIGIIIVVAFALSLVSKPAADYASQLFLLLGGIGVGGVLYVARLGGGAPLGSLREALRAAAKGKRPQLPEGSPPELADAYEQIGELAEKSAELAEERADLLKERDAVGKERDGLSRERDKLAVERDAIVRERDNLVRERDSLERDRDRVATDRDGALRERDGVSRERDTLERERDRVATERDSLLREREKVSGDRDRAVSERDALLRERDALTVRLNEMADRGPEVDVEGVIEAVMRVTEGERVRTPAGVPADVARVYTELNTVADRIGAAEQRERQRRAELSQATAMLDDVVPRLSDGVSAMMHASEQATMSIREITTALANIAQSVESLASSAEESSSSILEMTATNEEVAENVSELSSSVRETVSSIEEMAYSIREVAKNVDALALTAEETSSSMNQMDVSIDQVRSNADETARLSEEVATDAEKGAEAILKTIGEIYRIKESAQEAVAVISNLGFRIEAIGQILAVIDDVAEQTNLLALNAAIIAAQAGEHGKGFAVVADEIKDLAERAGVSLKEIAELIKTIQAESKNAIASVERGAHIVDRGVEVSNEAERALKKILESSQKSTNMVRAIARATVEQAKGSKQVTDAIGRIAETVQQIAAATAEQARGSELIMKSAEKMRTITQHVERSSQEQARGGRQITSAIEQISNMVHNLNATQRNQARGGEQLVEVGRRIEEAARQQEQAVRQLVASVERLRRASIG
;
A
#
# COMPACT_ATOMS: atom_id res chain seq x y z
N MET A 1 25.56 -45.32 -62.77
CA MET A 1 26.52 -45.33 -61.66
C MET A 1 25.73 -45.54 -60.36
N ASN A 2 26.17 -46.44 -59.48
CA ASN A 2 25.37 -47.07 -58.42
C ASN A 2 24.79 -46.11 -57.36
N ALA A 3 23.47 -46.20 -57.11
CA ALA A 3 22.70 -45.52 -56.06
C ALA A 3 23.07 -45.88 -54.61
N LYS A 4 24.14 -46.65 -54.38
CA LYS A 4 24.57 -47.12 -53.04
C LYS A 4 25.61 -46.23 -52.33
N LEU A 5 26.08 -45.14 -52.98
CA LEU A 5 27.05 -44.19 -52.38
C LEU A 5 26.42 -42.90 -51.80
N LEU A 6 25.13 -42.65 -52.00
CA LEU A 6 24.45 -41.43 -51.50
C LEU A 6 24.12 -41.48 -49.99
N GLY A 7 23.87 -42.67 -49.45
CA GLY A 7 23.56 -42.84 -48.02
C GLY A 7 24.65 -42.36 -47.05
N PRO A 8 25.93 -42.75 -47.25
CA PRO A 8 27.02 -42.30 -46.38
C PRO A 8 27.34 -40.80 -46.51
N ILE A 9 27.18 -40.20 -47.70
CA ILE A 9 27.45 -38.78 -47.95
C ILE A 9 26.39 -37.90 -47.29
N GLY A 10 25.11 -38.29 -47.34
CA GLY A 10 24.04 -37.60 -46.62
C GLY A 10 24.25 -37.60 -45.10
N ILE A 11 24.71 -38.71 -44.52
CA ILE A 11 25.03 -38.81 -43.09
C ILE A 11 26.21 -37.91 -42.71
N ILE A 12 27.26 -37.83 -43.53
CA ILE A 12 28.41 -36.96 -43.28
C ILE A 12 28.02 -35.48 -43.37
N ILE A 13 27.11 -35.11 -44.29
CA ILE A 13 26.57 -33.74 -44.40
C ILE A 13 25.75 -33.36 -43.18
N VAL A 14 24.89 -34.25 -42.69
CA VAL A 14 24.08 -34.03 -41.48
C VAL A 14 24.95 -33.95 -40.24
N VAL A 15 25.99 -34.78 -40.12
CA VAL A 15 26.94 -34.75 -38.99
C VAL A 15 27.82 -33.50 -39.04
N ALA A 16 28.29 -33.07 -40.22
CA ALA A 16 29.05 -31.83 -40.38
C ALA A 16 28.19 -30.58 -40.09
N PHE A 17 26.92 -30.60 -40.49
CA PHE A 17 25.94 -29.56 -40.18
C PHE A 17 25.67 -29.49 -38.66
N ALA A 18 25.46 -30.64 -38.01
CA ALA A 18 25.29 -30.76 -36.56
C ALA A 18 26.52 -30.27 -35.76
N LEU A 19 27.74 -30.58 -36.20
CA LEU A 19 28.98 -30.09 -35.57
C LEU A 19 29.21 -28.58 -35.80
N SER A 20 28.70 -28.01 -36.90
CA SER A 20 28.83 -26.58 -37.20
C SER A 20 27.92 -25.68 -36.36
N LEU A 21 26.86 -26.25 -35.76
CA LEU A 21 25.96 -25.55 -34.85
C LEU A 21 26.59 -25.24 -33.48
N VAL A 22 27.73 -25.87 -33.15
CA VAL A 22 28.32 -25.82 -31.80
C VAL A 22 29.42 -24.76 -31.66
N SER A 23 30.14 -24.36 -32.72
CA SER A 23 31.13 -23.26 -32.62
C SER A 23 31.52 -22.61 -33.96
N LYS A 24 31.89 -21.31 -33.94
CA LYS A 24 32.43 -20.57 -35.12
C LYS A 24 33.59 -21.28 -35.85
N PRO A 25 34.64 -21.82 -35.18
CA PRO A 25 35.72 -22.52 -35.87
C PRO A 25 35.31 -23.87 -36.50
N ALA A 26 34.24 -24.52 -36.03
CA ALA A 26 33.72 -25.74 -36.65
C ALA A 26 33.02 -25.48 -38.00
N ALA A 27 32.52 -24.26 -38.23
CA ALA A 27 31.88 -23.86 -39.48
C ALA A 27 32.87 -23.68 -40.65
N ASP A 28 34.10 -23.26 -40.36
CA ASP A 28 35.17 -23.20 -41.37
C ASP A 28 35.59 -24.61 -41.81
N TYR A 29 35.61 -25.57 -40.88
CA TYR A 29 35.85 -26.99 -41.20
C TYR A 29 34.71 -27.62 -42.01
N ALA A 30 33.45 -27.33 -41.69
CA ALA A 30 32.30 -27.84 -42.46
C ALA A 30 32.23 -27.25 -43.88
N SER A 31 32.55 -25.97 -44.05
CA SER A 31 32.63 -25.30 -45.37
C SER A 31 33.79 -25.85 -46.21
N GLN A 32 34.94 -26.13 -45.58
CA GLN A 32 36.07 -26.80 -46.24
C GLN A 32 35.75 -28.26 -46.60
N LEU A 33 34.99 -28.97 -45.76
CA LEU A 33 34.53 -30.34 -46.03
C LEU A 33 33.54 -30.40 -47.20
N PHE A 34 32.66 -29.40 -47.33
CA PHE A 34 31.72 -29.26 -48.44
C PHE A 34 32.43 -28.99 -49.78
N LEU A 35 33.48 -28.17 -49.77
CA LEU A 35 34.37 -27.95 -50.92
C LEU A 35 35.14 -29.24 -51.31
N LEU A 36 35.54 -30.04 -50.32
CA LEU A 36 36.22 -31.32 -50.53
C LEU A 36 35.28 -32.40 -51.09
N LEU A 37 34.05 -32.50 -50.56
CA LEU A 37 33.03 -33.44 -51.01
C LEU A 37 32.43 -33.06 -52.38
N GLY A 38 32.24 -31.76 -52.64
CA GLY A 38 31.92 -31.25 -53.97
C GLY A 38 33.01 -31.58 -54.99
N GLY A 39 34.29 -31.53 -54.59
CA GLY A 39 35.42 -31.97 -55.41
C GLY A 39 35.39 -33.47 -55.77
N ILE A 40 34.86 -34.32 -54.88
CA ILE A 40 34.73 -35.77 -55.10
C ILE A 40 33.58 -36.10 -56.08
N GLY A 41 32.43 -35.41 -55.97
CA GLY A 41 31.34 -35.53 -56.93
C GLY A 41 31.71 -35.02 -58.34
N VAL A 42 32.47 -33.92 -58.38
CA VAL A 42 33.02 -33.35 -59.62
C VAL A 42 34.08 -34.26 -60.24
N GLY A 43 34.85 -35.00 -59.45
CA GLY A 43 35.78 -36.02 -59.94
C GLY A 43 35.11 -37.17 -60.70
N GLY A 44 33.90 -37.56 -60.31
CA GLY A 44 33.07 -38.56 -61.02
C GLY A 44 32.53 -38.05 -62.35
N VAL A 45 32.10 -36.78 -62.40
CA VAL A 45 31.65 -36.11 -63.63
C VAL A 45 32.82 -35.83 -64.58
N LEU A 46 34.01 -35.48 -64.05
CA LEU A 46 35.26 -35.33 -64.80
C LEU A 46 35.74 -36.64 -65.42
N TYR A 47 35.53 -37.78 -64.75
CA TYR A 47 35.90 -39.10 -65.27
C TYR A 47 35.03 -39.50 -66.47
N VAL A 48 33.75 -39.12 -66.46
CA VAL A 48 32.81 -39.32 -67.58
C VAL A 48 33.07 -38.34 -68.72
N ALA A 49 33.32 -37.05 -68.41
CA ALA A 49 33.63 -36.02 -69.41
C ALA A 49 35.00 -36.22 -70.12
N ARG A 50 35.91 -37.00 -69.52
CA ARG A 50 37.20 -37.36 -70.16
C ARG A 50 37.05 -38.45 -71.23
N LEU A 51 35.92 -39.15 -71.28
CA LEU A 51 35.64 -40.23 -72.24
C LEU A 51 34.84 -39.77 -73.48
N GLY A 52 34.32 -38.54 -73.51
CA GLY A 52 33.61 -38.00 -74.66
C GLY A 52 33.65 -36.48 -74.74
N GLY A 53 34.34 -35.95 -75.77
CA GLY A 53 34.08 -34.63 -76.36
C GLY A 53 34.15 -33.38 -75.45
N GLY A 54 35.34 -32.81 -75.29
CA GLY A 54 35.53 -31.35 -75.32
C GLY A 54 34.76 -30.46 -74.33
N ALA A 55 34.36 -30.92 -73.16
CA ALA A 55 33.75 -30.06 -72.15
C ALA A 55 34.78 -29.07 -71.55
N PRO A 56 34.56 -27.74 -71.59
CA PRO A 56 35.49 -26.77 -71.04
C PRO A 56 35.42 -26.78 -69.50
N LEU A 57 36.40 -27.42 -68.86
CA LEU A 57 36.57 -27.47 -67.39
C LEU A 57 36.46 -26.12 -66.65
N GLY A 58 36.66 -25.01 -67.36
CA GLY A 58 36.50 -23.65 -66.82
C GLY A 58 35.05 -23.32 -66.44
N SER A 59 34.07 -23.74 -67.24
CA SER A 59 32.67 -23.36 -67.05
C SER A 59 32.05 -24.04 -65.83
N LEU A 60 32.33 -25.33 -65.60
CA LEU A 60 31.86 -26.05 -64.41
C LEU A 60 32.49 -25.52 -63.12
N ARG A 61 33.76 -25.08 -63.18
CA ARG A 61 34.45 -24.45 -62.06
C ARG A 61 33.86 -23.08 -61.73
N GLU A 62 33.46 -22.31 -62.73
CA GLU A 62 32.71 -21.06 -62.55
C GLU A 62 31.30 -21.31 -62.02
N ALA A 63 30.63 -22.37 -62.47
CA ALA A 63 29.33 -22.78 -61.98
C ALA A 63 29.35 -23.13 -60.48
N LEU A 64 30.35 -23.89 -60.04
CA LEU A 64 30.57 -24.19 -58.62
C LEU A 64 30.94 -22.95 -57.82
N ARG A 65 31.67 -21.99 -58.41
CA ARG A 65 31.98 -20.70 -57.78
C ARG A 65 30.75 -19.81 -57.63
N ALA A 66 29.84 -19.86 -58.60
CA ALA A 66 28.57 -19.16 -58.55
C ALA A 66 27.65 -19.78 -57.50
N ALA A 67 27.56 -21.12 -57.46
CA ALA A 67 26.83 -21.87 -56.46
C ALA A 67 27.36 -21.64 -55.04
N ALA A 68 28.69 -21.60 -54.85
CA ALA A 68 29.30 -21.25 -53.57
C ALA A 68 29.03 -19.80 -53.12
N LYS A 69 28.54 -18.95 -54.03
CA LYS A 69 28.06 -17.58 -53.75
C LYS A 69 26.53 -17.51 -53.68
N GLY A 70 25.83 -18.64 -53.64
CA GLY A 70 24.37 -18.71 -53.59
C GLY A 70 23.67 -18.31 -54.89
N LYS A 71 24.37 -18.28 -56.03
CA LYS A 71 23.80 -17.92 -57.33
C LYS A 71 23.64 -19.16 -58.19
N ARG A 72 22.44 -19.35 -58.75
CA ARG A 72 22.16 -20.44 -59.69
C ARG A 72 23.01 -20.26 -60.95
N PRO A 73 23.89 -21.21 -61.29
CA PRO A 73 24.77 -21.07 -62.43
C PRO A 73 24.02 -21.26 -63.75
N GLN A 74 24.33 -20.43 -64.75
CA GLN A 74 23.72 -20.52 -66.07
C GLN A 74 24.54 -21.43 -67.00
N LEU A 75 23.85 -22.32 -67.71
CA LEU A 75 24.46 -23.21 -68.69
C LEU A 75 24.92 -22.40 -69.92
N PRO A 76 26.20 -22.46 -70.33
CA PRO A 76 26.70 -21.75 -71.51
C PRO A 76 26.04 -22.24 -72.81
N GLU A 77 25.77 -21.34 -73.76
CA GLU A 77 25.21 -21.69 -75.07
C GLU A 77 26.13 -22.64 -75.85
N GLY A 78 25.55 -23.72 -76.41
CA GLY A 78 26.29 -24.76 -77.15
C GLY A 78 26.86 -25.89 -76.28
N SER A 79 26.51 -25.95 -74.99
CA SER A 79 26.96 -27.01 -74.07
C SER A 79 26.35 -28.39 -74.40
N PRO A 80 27.11 -29.49 -74.29
CA PRO A 80 26.59 -30.85 -74.43
C PRO A 80 25.40 -31.12 -73.50
N PRO A 81 24.38 -31.88 -73.94
CA PRO A 81 23.18 -32.15 -73.12
C PRO A 81 23.50 -32.88 -71.80
N GLU A 82 24.61 -33.60 -71.73
CA GLU A 82 25.11 -34.29 -70.53
C GLU A 82 25.52 -33.33 -69.39
N LEU A 83 25.78 -32.05 -69.69
CA LEU A 83 26.10 -31.02 -68.71
C LEU A 83 24.88 -30.31 -68.13
N ALA A 84 23.70 -30.45 -68.75
CA ALA A 84 22.48 -29.81 -68.28
C ALA A 84 22.08 -30.33 -66.88
N ASP A 85 22.07 -31.65 -66.69
CA ASP A 85 21.79 -32.30 -65.40
C ASP A 85 22.77 -31.86 -64.30
N ALA A 86 24.04 -31.69 -64.65
CA ALA A 86 25.06 -31.25 -63.69
C ALA A 86 24.84 -29.78 -63.25
N TYR A 87 24.48 -28.89 -64.18
CA TYR A 87 24.18 -27.49 -63.85
C TYR A 87 22.87 -27.36 -63.06
N GLU A 88 21.89 -28.22 -63.34
CA GLU A 88 20.62 -28.27 -62.60
C GLU A 88 20.84 -28.74 -61.16
N GLN A 89 21.59 -29.82 -60.94
CA GLN A 89 21.93 -30.30 -59.59
C GLN A 89 22.81 -29.29 -58.82
N ILE A 90 23.76 -28.64 -59.47
CA ILE A 90 24.56 -27.56 -58.85
C ILE A 90 23.65 -26.36 -58.52
N GLY A 91 22.63 -26.09 -59.33
CA GLY A 91 21.63 -25.06 -59.09
C GLY A 91 20.74 -25.35 -57.89
N GLU A 92 20.21 -26.57 -57.78
CA GLU A 92 19.40 -27.01 -56.62
C GLU A 92 20.23 -26.99 -55.32
N LEU A 93 21.49 -27.42 -55.38
CA LEU A 93 22.41 -27.33 -54.24
C LEU A 93 22.71 -25.88 -53.85
N ALA A 94 22.81 -24.96 -54.82
CA ALA A 94 23.02 -23.54 -54.55
C ALA A 94 21.80 -22.92 -53.85
N GLU A 95 20.58 -23.20 -54.33
CA GLU A 95 19.32 -22.76 -53.71
C GLU A 95 19.18 -23.29 -52.29
N LYS A 96 19.39 -24.59 -52.09
CA LYS A 96 19.31 -25.21 -50.77
C LYS A 96 20.38 -24.70 -49.80
N SER A 97 21.57 -24.36 -50.29
CA SER A 97 22.61 -23.72 -49.46
C SER A 97 22.25 -22.28 -49.08
N ALA A 98 21.54 -21.56 -49.95
CA ALA A 98 21.09 -20.19 -49.69
C ALA A 98 19.97 -20.16 -48.66
N GLU A 99 18.98 -21.07 -48.76
CA GLU A 99 17.94 -21.25 -47.73
C GLU A 99 18.54 -21.56 -46.36
N LEU A 100 19.46 -22.53 -46.28
CA LEU A 100 20.13 -22.88 -45.02
C LEU A 100 20.98 -21.74 -44.45
N ALA A 101 21.54 -20.88 -45.31
CA ALA A 101 22.28 -19.70 -44.88
C ALA A 101 21.36 -18.60 -44.31
N GLU A 102 20.17 -18.46 -44.86
CA GLU A 102 19.12 -17.56 -44.38
C GLU A 102 18.53 -18.04 -43.05
N GLU A 103 18.17 -19.32 -42.96
CA GLU A 103 17.69 -19.95 -41.71
C GLU A 103 18.73 -19.82 -40.59
N ARG A 104 20.02 -19.99 -40.90
CA ARG A 104 21.12 -19.76 -39.95
C ARG A 104 21.24 -18.30 -39.51
N ALA A 105 21.04 -17.36 -40.44
CA ALA A 105 21.10 -15.93 -40.12
C ALA A 105 19.99 -15.55 -39.13
N ASP A 106 18.80 -16.14 -39.28
CA ASP A 106 17.69 -15.91 -38.37
C ASP A 106 17.90 -16.60 -37.01
N LEU A 107 18.39 -17.84 -36.98
CA LEU A 107 18.77 -18.52 -35.72
C LEU A 107 19.89 -17.77 -34.96
N LEU A 108 20.82 -17.12 -35.67
CA LEU A 108 21.85 -16.29 -35.04
C LEU A 108 21.26 -15.01 -34.43
N LYS A 109 20.29 -14.38 -35.10
CA LYS A 109 19.56 -13.23 -34.53
C LYS A 109 18.78 -13.64 -33.28
N GLU A 110 18.13 -14.80 -33.32
CA GLU A 110 17.36 -15.34 -32.20
C GLU A 110 18.28 -15.65 -31.01
N ARG A 111 19.42 -16.32 -31.25
CA ARG A 111 20.44 -16.55 -30.22
C ARG A 111 20.98 -15.25 -29.62
N ASP A 112 21.24 -14.23 -30.44
CA ASP A 112 21.73 -12.95 -29.97
C ASP A 112 20.65 -12.18 -29.17
N ALA A 113 19.37 -12.36 -29.51
CA ALA A 113 18.25 -11.85 -28.73
C ALA A 113 18.15 -12.53 -27.36
N VAL A 114 18.22 -13.86 -27.31
CA VAL A 114 18.28 -14.65 -26.07
C VAL A 114 19.50 -14.26 -25.22
N GLY A 115 20.64 -13.98 -25.85
CA GLY A 115 21.83 -13.47 -25.17
C GLY A 115 21.59 -12.13 -24.48
N LYS A 116 20.92 -11.19 -25.15
CA LYS A 116 20.54 -9.89 -24.57
C LYS A 116 19.56 -10.03 -23.42
N GLU A 117 18.59 -10.93 -23.54
CA GLU A 117 17.60 -11.21 -22.49
C GLU A 117 18.26 -11.79 -21.25
N ARG A 118 19.15 -12.78 -21.42
CA ARG A 118 19.95 -13.36 -20.33
C ARG A 118 20.83 -12.30 -19.64
N ASP A 119 21.47 -11.42 -20.42
CA ASP A 119 22.29 -10.34 -19.85
C ASP A 119 21.42 -9.30 -19.12
N GLY A 120 20.18 -9.07 -19.57
CA GLY A 120 19.17 -8.28 -18.87
C GLY A 120 18.77 -8.88 -17.51
N LEU A 121 18.43 -10.17 -17.50
CA LEU A 121 18.11 -10.94 -16.29
C LEU A 121 19.29 -10.96 -15.31
N SER A 122 20.52 -11.04 -15.80
CA SER A 122 21.71 -10.98 -14.92
C SER A 122 21.83 -9.61 -14.23
N ARG A 123 21.55 -8.51 -14.93
CA ARG A 123 21.57 -7.16 -14.32
C ARG A 123 20.46 -6.98 -13.30
N GLU A 124 19.29 -7.55 -13.56
CA GLU A 124 18.16 -7.51 -12.62
C GLU A 124 18.47 -8.30 -11.35
N ARG A 125 19.03 -9.51 -11.50
CA ARG A 125 19.54 -10.29 -10.37
C ARG A 125 20.57 -9.53 -9.54
N ASP A 126 21.50 -8.83 -10.19
CA ASP A 126 22.52 -8.06 -9.49
C ASP A 126 21.92 -6.84 -8.74
N LYS A 127 20.87 -6.19 -9.30
CA LYS A 127 20.11 -5.15 -8.58
C LYS A 127 19.41 -5.71 -7.34
N LEU A 128 18.72 -6.85 -7.50
CA LEU A 128 18.04 -7.52 -6.38
C LEU A 128 19.02 -7.95 -5.28
N ALA A 129 20.25 -8.35 -5.65
CA ALA A 129 21.29 -8.66 -4.68
C ALA A 129 21.71 -7.42 -3.86
N VAL A 130 21.85 -6.27 -4.50
CA VAL A 130 22.16 -5.00 -3.82
C VAL A 130 21.03 -4.57 -2.87
N GLU A 131 19.78 -4.74 -3.31
CA GLU A 131 18.59 -4.41 -2.52
C GLU A 131 18.45 -5.32 -1.29
N ARG A 132 18.67 -6.63 -1.46
CA ARG A 132 18.76 -7.59 -0.35
C ARG A 132 19.84 -7.20 0.65
N ASP A 133 21.02 -6.81 0.18
CA ASP A 133 22.14 -6.40 1.06
C ASP A 133 21.86 -5.06 1.76
N ALA A 134 21.01 -4.18 1.20
CA ALA A 134 20.51 -2.99 1.88
C ALA A 134 19.53 -3.36 3.02
N ILE A 135 18.58 -4.24 2.75
CA ILE A 135 17.61 -4.73 3.76
C ILE A 135 18.34 -5.43 4.91
N VAL A 136 19.35 -6.23 4.61
CA VAL A 136 20.17 -6.90 5.65
C VAL A 136 20.88 -5.88 6.55
N ARG A 137 21.41 -4.79 5.98
CA ARG A 137 22.03 -3.71 6.77
C ARG A 137 21.02 -2.97 7.63
N GLU A 138 19.82 -2.73 7.12
CA GLU A 138 18.74 -2.09 7.88
C GLU A 138 18.31 -2.97 9.06
N ARG A 139 18.11 -4.28 8.83
CA ARG A 139 17.86 -5.26 9.89
C ARG A 139 18.94 -5.23 10.97
N ASP A 140 20.22 -5.24 10.57
CA ASP A 140 21.32 -5.25 11.53
C ASP A 140 21.37 -3.94 12.35
N ASN A 141 21.00 -2.80 11.76
CA ASN A 141 20.88 -1.54 12.49
C ASN A 141 19.71 -1.58 13.49
N LEU A 142 18.55 -2.10 13.10
CA LEU A 142 17.39 -2.26 14.00
C LEU A 142 17.70 -3.21 15.16
N VAL A 143 18.47 -4.27 14.91
CA VAL A 143 18.94 -5.18 15.98
C VAL A 143 19.84 -4.44 16.97
N ARG A 144 20.78 -3.60 16.50
CA ARG A 144 21.62 -2.79 17.39
C ARG A 144 20.81 -1.78 18.21
N GLU A 145 19.79 -1.17 17.60
CA GLU A 145 18.90 -0.24 18.29
C GLU A 145 18.11 -0.94 19.39
N ARG A 146 17.53 -2.12 19.09
CA ARG A 146 16.89 -2.98 20.10
C ARG A 146 17.84 -3.31 21.25
N ASP A 147 19.06 -3.74 20.95
CA ASP A 147 20.05 -4.09 21.98
C ASP A 147 20.50 -2.86 22.80
N SER A 148 20.41 -1.65 22.24
CA SER A 148 20.61 -0.40 22.99
C SER A 148 19.43 -0.13 23.93
N LEU A 149 18.20 -0.26 23.44
CA LEU A 149 16.98 -0.06 24.22
C LEU A 149 16.86 -1.07 25.35
N GLU A 150 17.27 -2.32 25.14
CA GLU A 150 17.33 -3.33 26.21
C GLU A 150 18.32 -2.93 27.31
N ARG A 151 19.50 -2.42 26.95
CA ARG A 151 20.47 -1.92 27.93
C ARG A 151 19.96 -0.71 28.71
N ASP A 152 19.26 0.21 28.04
CA ASP A 152 18.68 1.38 28.70
C ASP A 152 17.51 0.97 29.61
N ARG A 153 16.68 0.01 29.21
CA ARG A 153 15.66 -0.58 30.09
C ARG A 153 16.28 -1.20 31.35
N ASP A 154 17.36 -1.95 31.20
CA ASP A 154 18.03 -2.60 32.32
C ASP A 154 18.71 -1.57 33.27
N ARG A 155 19.22 -0.47 32.72
CA ARG A 155 19.68 0.70 33.52
C ARG A 155 18.53 1.33 34.30
N VAL A 156 17.41 1.62 33.64
CA VAL A 156 16.22 2.19 34.31
C VAL A 156 15.69 1.25 35.39
N ALA A 157 15.71 -0.06 35.17
CA ALA A 157 15.36 -1.04 36.19
C ALA A 157 16.31 -0.98 37.40
N THR A 158 17.62 -0.83 37.15
CA THR A 158 18.64 -0.68 38.20
C THR A 158 18.45 0.63 38.98
N ASP A 159 18.20 1.74 38.29
CA ASP A 159 17.97 3.05 38.90
C ASP A 159 16.69 3.05 39.75
N ARG A 160 15.61 2.41 39.26
CA ARG A 160 14.38 2.20 40.02
C ARG A 160 14.63 1.40 41.29
N ASP A 161 15.39 0.32 41.20
CA ASP A 161 15.71 -0.52 42.35
C ASP A 161 16.62 0.25 43.35
N GLY A 162 17.49 1.13 42.87
CA GLY A 162 18.25 2.09 43.66
C GLY A 162 17.36 3.09 44.41
N ALA A 163 16.44 3.74 43.69
CA ALA A 163 15.47 4.68 44.26
C ALA A 163 14.55 4.01 45.29
N LEU A 164 14.17 2.75 45.09
CA LEU A 164 13.41 1.97 46.07
C LEU A 164 14.23 1.74 47.36
N ARG A 165 15.53 1.46 47.25
CA ARG A 165 16.42 1.33 48.43
C ARG A 165 16.60 2.66 49.15
N GLU A 166 16.75 3.77 48.43
CA GLU A 166 16.80 5.11 49.03
C GLU A 166 15.51 5.44 49.76
N ARG A 167 14.35 5.18 49.15
CA ARG A 167 13.04 5.36 49.78
C ARG A 167 12.90 4.54 51.06
N ASP A 168 13.31 3.27 51.02
CA ASP A 168 13.29 2.41 52.20
C ASP A 168 14.27 2.89 53.28
N GLY A 169 15.40 3.48 52.88
CA GLY A 169 16.35 4.17 53.77
C GLY A 169 15.74 5.40 54.44
N VAL A 170 15.13 6.29 53.68
CA VAL A 170 14.40 7.47 54.17
C VAL A 170 13.26 7.05 55.10
N SER A 171 12.55 5.97 54.79
CA SER A 171 11.49 5.46 55.65
C SER A 171 12.03 4.98 57.00
N ARG A 172 13.21 4.34 57.04
CA ARG A 172 13.89 3.98 58.29
C ARG A 172 14.37 5.21 59.07
N GLU A 173 14.89 6.22 58.37
CA GLU A 173 15.33 7.47 58.97
C GLU A 173 14.16 8.25 59.60
N ARG A 174 13.02 8.28 58.91
CA ARG A 174 11.75 8.79 59.44
C ARG A 174 11.34 8.03 60.70
N ASP A 175 11.39 6.70 60.69
CA ASP A 175 11.03 5.89 61.85
C ASP A 175 11.99 6.11 63.03
N THR A 176 13.28 6.42 62.78
CA THR A 176 14.22 6.83 63.83
C THR A 176 13.94 8.23 64.37
N LEU A 177 13.65 9.19 63.49
CA LEU A 177 13.26 10.55 63.88
C LEU A 177 11.94 10.55 64.66
N GLU A 178 11.02 9.65 64.34
CA GLU A 178 9.78 9.47 65.10
C GLU A 178 10.05 8.96 66.52
N ARG A 179 10.97 8.01 66.70
CA ARG A 179 11.41 7.56 68.04
C ARG A 179 12.15 8.66 68.81
N GLU A 180 12.95 9.49 68.13
CA GLU A 180 13.59 10.65 68.76
C GLU A 180 12.57 11.70 69.18
N ARG A 181 11.58 12.01 68.33
CA ARG A 181 10.46 12.89 68.65
C ARG A 181 9.70 12.39 69.89
N ASP A 182 9.44 11.09 69.98
CA ASP A 182 8.74 10.50 71.12
C ASP A 182 9.61 10.54 72.41
N ARG A 183 10.94 10.39 72.29
CA ARG A 183 11.88 10.64 73.41
C ARG A 183 11.85 12.10 73.86
N VAL A 184 11.94 13.04 72.92
CA VAL A 184 11.89 14.49 73.21
C VAL A 184 10.54 14.88 73.82
N ALA A 185 9.43 14.27 73.38
CA ALA A 185 8.12 14.46 74.01
C ALA A 185 8.11 13.95 75.46
N THR A 186 8.74 12.81 75.72
CA THR A 186 8.87 12.25 77.08
C THR A 186 9.75 13.13 77.99
N GLU A 187 10.82 13.70 77.42
CA GLU A 187 11.76 14.60 78.12
C GLU A 187 11.13 15.98 78.37
N ARG A 188 10.33 16.49 77.44
CA ARG A 188 9.47 17.66 77.66
C ARG A 188 8.48 17.41 78.80
N ASP A 189 7.86 16.24 78.85
CA ASP A 189 6.88 15.90 79.89
C ASP A 189 7.55 15.68 81.27
N SER A 190 8.83 15.33 81.33
CA SER A 190 9.60 15.31 82.60
C SER A 190 10.00 16.72 83.03
N LEU A 191 10.44 17.58 82.11
CA LEU A 191 10.75 18.99 82.36
C LEU A 191 9.51 19.79 82.79
N LEU A 192 8.32 19.48 82.26
CA LEU A 192 7.06 20.07 82.70
C LEU A 192 6.73 19.72 84.17
N ARG A 193 7.02 18.49 84.62
CA ARG A 193 6.87 18.10 86.04
C ARG A 193 7.91 18.77 86.93
N GLU A 194 9.12 18.99 86.43
CA GLU A 194 10.17 19.73 87.13
C GLU A 194 9.82 21.21 87.27
N ARG A 195 9.21 21.81 86.24
CA ARG A 195 8.64 23.16 86.28
C ARG A 195 7.49 23.29 87.28
N GLU A 196 6.63 22.27 87.40
CA GLU A 196 5.59 22.23 88.44
C GLU A 196 6.18 22.19 89.86
N LYS A 197 7.27 21.44 90.07
CA LYS A 197 8.02 21.46 91.35
C LYS A 197 8.59 22.84 91.66
N VAL A 198 9.22 23.49 90.68
CA VAL A 198 9.80 24.84 90.84
C VAL A 198 8.72 25.89 91.09
N SER A 199 7.53 25.76 90.48
CA SER A 199 6.38 26.61 90.78
C SER A 199 5.89 26.38 92.23
N GLY A 200 5.86 25.15 92.71
CA GLY A 200 5.51 24.82 94.10
C GLY A 200 6.52 25.32 95.13
N ASP A 201 7.81 25.34 94.82
CA ASP A 201 8.85 25.90 95.69
C ASP A 201 8.80 27.45 95.72
N ARG A 202 8.44 28.09 94.60
CA ARG A 202 8.18 29.53 94.54
C ARG A 202 6.96 29.93 95.39
N ASP A 203 5.90 29.13 95.38
CA ASP A 203 4.69 29.39 96.18
C ASP A 203 4.95 29.22 97.70
N ARG A 204 5.87 28.32 98.10
CA ARG A 204 6.35 28.24 99.50
C ARG A 204 7.18 29.46 99.92
N ALA A 205 8.05 29.96 99.05
CA ALA A 205 8.86 31.16 99.32
C ALA A 205 8.00 32.44 99.45
N VAL A 206 6.89 32.53 98.71
CA VAL A 206 5.90 33.61 98.85
C VAL A 206 5.11 33.49 100.16
N SER A 207 4.80 32.27 100.61
CA SER A 207 4.12 32.02 101.90
C SER A 207 5.00 32.28 103.13
N GLU A 208 6.32 32.10 103.06
CA GLU A 208 7.26 32.46 104.13
C GLU A 208 7.46 33.98 104.25
N ARG A 209 7.46 34.70 103.12
CA ARG A 209 7.54 36.17 103.09
C ARG A 209 6.28 36.82 103.69
N ASP A 210 5.11 36.24 103.47
CA ASP A 210 3.83 36.74 103.99
C ASP A 210 3.60 36.39 105.48
N ALA A 211 4.34 35.42 106.03
CA ALA A 211 4.35 35.10 107.46
C ALA A 211 5.19 36.08 108.30
N LEU A 212 6.34 36.53 107.78
CA LEU A 212 7.24 37.49 108.45
C LEU A 212 6.68 38.93 108.49
N LEU A 213 5.80 39.30 107.55
CA LEU A 213 5.11 40.59 107.56
C LEU A 213 3.99 40.67 108.62
N ARG A 214 3.41 39.54 109.04
CA ARG A 214 2.39 39.49 110.11
C ARG A 214 2.97 39.53 111.52
N GLU A 215 4.23 39.14 111.70
CA GLU A 215 4.93 39.14 112.99
C GLU A 215 5.48 40.53 113.38
N ARG A 216 5.80 41.37 112.38
CA ARG A 216 6.19 42.79 112.53
C ARG A 216 4.99 43.68 112.92
N ASP A 217 3.82 43.42 112.36
CA ASP A 217 2.62 44.21 112.61
C ASP A 217 2.00 43.90 114.00
N ALA A 218 2.32 42.73 114.60
CA ALA A 218 1.90 42.33 115.95
C ALA A 218 2.78 42.89 117.10
N LEU A 219 3.99 43.38 116.80
CA LEU A 219 4.91 44.00 117.78
C LEU A 219 4.75 45.52 117.89
N THR A 220 4.11 46.15 116.91
CA THR A 220 3.82 47.60 116.90
C THR A 220 2.59 47.96 117.77
N VAL A 221 1.72 46.98 118.05
CA VAL A 221 0.51 47.13 118.88
C VAL A 221 0.79 46.87 120.38
N ARG A 222 1.91 46.22 120.73
CA ARG A 222 2.23 45.81 122.13
C ARG A 222 3.08 46.81 122.94
N LEU A 223 3.48 47.94 122.35
CA LEU A 223 4.32 48.95 123.01
C LEU A 223 3.56 50.18 123.54
N ASN A 224 2.24 50.24 123.33
CA ASN A 224 1.41 51.43 123.62
C ASN A 224 0.41 51.25 124.80
N GLU A 225 0.55 50.23 125.65
CA GLU A 225 -0.46 49.90 126.68
C GLU A 225 0.04 49.68 128.13
N MET A 226 1.22 50.15 128.55
CA MET A 226 1.65 49.95 129.95
C MET A 226 2.39 51.13 130.60
N ALA A 227 1.91 51.50 131.81
CA ALA A 227 2.36 52.47 132.82
C ALA A 227 1.69 53.86 132.73
N ASP A 228 0.54 54.17 133.35
CA ASP A 228 -0.10 53.80 134.63
C ASP A 228 0.47 54.53 135.90
N ARG A 229 -0.28 55.57 136.33
CA ARG A 229 -0.59 56.08 137.70
C ARG A 229 0.28 57.18 138.36
N GLY A 230 -0.43 58.26 138.77
CA GLY A 230 0.02 59.45 139.53
C GLY A 230 0.09 59.24 141.05
N PRO A 231 -0.25 60.20 141.97
CA PRO A 231 -0.57 61.63 141.87
C PRO A 231 0.17 62.54 142.93
N GLU A 232 -0.20 63.83 143.03
CA GLU A 232 -0.08 64.80 144.18
C GLU A 232 1.31 65.14 144.79
N VAL A 233 1.65 66.31 145.36
CA VAL A 233 1.33 67.76 145.32
C VAL A 233 2.38 68.39 146.29
N ASP A 234 2.70 69.69 146.13
CA ASP A 234 3.10 70.67 147.18
C ASP A 234 4.45 71.41 147.01
N VAL A 235 4.48 72.71 147.31
CA VAL A 235 5.48 73.74 146.97
C VAL A 235 5.69 74.63 148.20
N GLU A 236 6.91 74.92 148.56
CA GLU A 236 7.43 76.28 148.70
C GLU A 236 8.72 76.13 149.50
N GLY A 237 9.79 75.86 148.80
CA GLY A 237 10.93 76.77 148.75
C GLY A 237 11.07 77.14 147.28
N VAL A 238 9.93 77.35 146.62
CA VAL A 238 9.77 77.48 145.18
C VAL A 238 10.57 78.59 144.57
N ILE A 239 11.10 79.42 145.44
CA ILE A 239 11.87 80.60 145.15
C ILE A 239 13.37 80.28 145.19
N GLU A 240 13.82 79.16 145.76
CA GLU A 240 15.21 78.68 145.71
C GLU A 240 15.48 77.77 144.49
N ALA A 241 14.44 77.15 143.92
CA ALA A 241 14.50 76.36 142.69
C ALA A 241 14.52 77.16 141.38
N VAL A 242 14.09 78.43 141.36
CA VAL A 242 14.15 79.26 140.13
C VAL A 242 15.60 79.47 139.67
N MET A 243 16.54 79.53 140.63
CA MET A 243 17.93 79.94 140.38
C MET A 243 18.89 78.78 140.07
N ARG A 244 18.57 77.54 140.47
CA ARG A 244 19.36 76.33 140.13
C ARG A 244 18.92 75.64 138.82
N VAL A 245 17.71 75.95 138.32
CA VAL A 245 17.13 75.39 137.09
C VAL A 245 17.70 75.98 135.80
N THR A 246 18.33 77.17 135.82
CA THR A 246 19.03 77.74 134.66
C THR A 246 20.37 77.05 134.35
N GLU A 247 20.89 76.20 135.25
CA GLU A 247 22.19 75.51 135.11
C GLU A 247 22.07 73.98 134.96
N GLY A 248 20.85 73.42 134.97
CA GLY A 248 20.61 72.00 134.69
C GLY A 248 20.58 71.05 135.90
N GLU A 249 20.47 71.55 137.14
CA GLU A 249 20.40 70.74 138.37
C GLU A 249 18.99 70.69 139.01
N ARG A 250 18.60 69.55 139.62
CA ARG A 250 17.27 69.29 140.23
C ARG A 250 17.19 69.71 141.72
N VAL A 251 16.03 70.20 142.20
CA VAL A 251 15.80 70.72 143.58
C VAL A 251 14.60 70.04 144.30
N ARG A 252 14.59 69.93 145.65
CA ARG A 252 13.59 69.21 146.51
C ARG A 252 12.69 70.12 147.40
N THR A 253 11.52 69.64 147.84
CA THR A 253 10.38 70.35 148.52
C THR A 253 10.25 70.19 150.06
N PRO A 254 9.85 71.22 150.86
CA PRO A 254 9.62 71.16 152.33
C PRO A 254 8.16 70.91 152.80
N ALA A 255 7.94 70.38 154.02
CA ALA A 255 6.65 69.94 154.57
C ALA A 255 5.89 70.99 155.41
N GLY A 256 4.57 71.12 155.21
CA GLY A 256 3.66 71.96 156.01
C GLY A 256 3.15 73.24 155.33
N VAL A 257 3.11 73.29 153.99
CA VAL A 257 2.87 74.51 153.20
C VAL A 257 1.54 74.42 152.40
N PRO A 258 0.85 75.53 152.04
CA PRO A 258 -0.48 75.46 151.41
C PRO A 258 -0.47 75.23 149.87
N ALA A 259 -1.50 74.54 149.36
CA ALA A 259 -1.64 74.02 147.98
C ALA A 259 -1.49 74.99 146.79
N ASP A 260 -1.49 76.30 147.00
CA ASP A 260 -1.32 77.29 145.91
C ASP A 260 0.15 77.50 145.62
N VAL A 261 0.90 77.49 146.70
CA VAL A 261 2.28 77.14 146.70
C VAL A 261 2.34 75.60 146.62
N ALA A 262 1.67 74.87 145.71
CA ALA A 262 1.99 73.45 145.31
C ALA A 262 2.59 73.29 143.91
N ARG A 263 2.47 74.36 143.13
CA ARG A 263 2.43 74.27 141.68
C ARG A 263 3.67 74.86 141.01
N VAL A 264 4.34 75.78 141.70
CA VAL A 264 5.46 76.55 141.14
C VAL A 264 6.81 75.76 141.12
N TYR A 265 7.07 74.74 141.98
CA TYR A 265 8.29 73.89 141.89
C TYR A 265 8.09 72.84 140.80
N THR A 266 6.84 72.41 140.61
CA THR A 266 6.46 71.50 139.54
C THR A 266 6.69 72.19 138.19
N GLU A 267 6.23 73.43 138.01
CA GLU A 267 6.51 74.22 136.79
C GLU A 267 8.00 74.50 136.53
N LEU A 268 8.83 74.67 137.57
CA LEU A 268 10.27 74.87 137.45
C LEU A 268 11.04 73.61 137.02
N ASN A 269 10.68 72.42 137.51
CA ASN A 269 11.23 71.16 136.99
C ASN A 269 10.75 70.86 135.56
N THR A 270 9.55 71.31 135.15
CA THR A 270 9.09 71.20 133.75
C THR A 270 9.92 72.04 132.77
N VAL A 271 10.51 73.15 133.22
CA VAL A 271 11.42 73.99 132.42
C VAL A 271 12.81 73.35 132.32
N ALA A 272 13.33 72.74 133.40
CA ALA A 272 14.56 71.94 133.36
C ALA A 272 14.45 70.74 132.41
N ASP A 273 13.31 70.02 132.45
CA ASP A 273 13.03 68.91 131.53
C ASP A 273 12.85 69.41 130.07
N ARG A 274 12.43 70.67 129.86
CA ARG A 274 12.30 71.27 128.51
C ARG A 274 13.62 71.72 127.90
N ILE A 275 14.60 72.14 128.70
CA ILE A 275 15.94 72.56 128.22
C ILE A 275 16.83 71.34 127.95
N GLY A 276 16.79 70.31 128.80
CA GLY A 276 17.45 69.01 128.51
C GLY A 276 16.86 68.29 127.29
N ALA A 277 15.54 68.38 127.10
CA ALA A 277 14.88 67.87 125.89
C ALA A 277 15.16 68.71 124.62
N ALA A 278 15.66 69.94 124.73
CA ALA A 278 16.00 70.78 123.59
C ALA A 278 17.42 70.50 123.06
N GLU A 279 18.41 70.25 123.93
CA GLU A 279 19.76 69.86 123.49
C GLU A 279 19.81 68.43 122.92
N GLN A 280 18.97 67.51 123.42
CA GLN A 280 18.87 66.16 122.89
C GLN A 280 18.15 66.10 121.53
N ARG A 281 17.17 67.01 121.29
CA ARG A 281 16.51 67.18 119.97
C ARG A 281 17.42 67.79 118.90
N GLU A 282 18.39 68.61 119.26
CA GLU A 282 19.33 69.20 118.30
C GLU A 282 20.41 68.20 117.84
N ARG A 283 20.87 67.30 118.73
CA ARG A 283 21.76 66.19 118.34
C ARG A 283 21.04 65.13 117.49
N GLN A 284 19.76 64.86 117.77
CA GLN A 284 18.96 63.92 116.99
C GLN A 284 18.62 64.46 115.59
N ARG A 285 18.33 65.77 115.44
CA ARG A 285 18.14 66.41 114.12
C ARG A 285 19.40 66.38 113.25
N ARG A 286 20.58 66.60 113.82
CA ARG A 286 21.85 66.51 113.04
C ARG A 286 22.15 65.07 112.58
N ALA A 287 21.78 64.07 113.38
CA ALA A 287 21.91 62.66 112.99
C ALA A 287 20.90 62.25 111.90
N GLU A 288 19.63 62.67 112.00
CA GLU A 288 18.60 62.41 110.99
C GLU A 288 18.88 63.12 109.66
N LEU A 289 19.44 64.36 109.68
CA LEU A 289 19.86 65.05 108.46
C LEU A 289 21.03 64.36 107.76
N SER A 290 21.98 63.81 108.51
CA SER A 290 23.11 63.04 107.95
C SER A 290 22.67 61.70 107.35
N GLN A 291 21.67 61.05 107.94
CA GLN A 291 21.12 59.80 107.40
C GLN A 291 20.28 60.05 106.14
N ALA A 292 19.47 61.12 106.12
CA ALA A 292 18.69 61.50 104.94
C ALA A 292 19.58 61.90 103.75
N THR A 293 20.71 62.58 103.98
CA THR A 293 21.69 62.89 102.92
C THR A 293 22.40 61.65 102.42
N ALA A 294 22.78 60.70 103.28
CA ALA A 294 23.38 59.43 102.87
C ALA A 294 22.43 58.53 102.06
N MET A 295 21.12 58.52 102.37
CA MET A 295 20.12 57.81 101.57
C MET A 295 19.92 58.46 100.20
N LEU A 296 19.97 59.80 100.11
CA LEU A 296 19.90 60.51 98.84
C LEU A 296 21.13 60.27 97.96
N ASP A 297 22.31 60.07 98.55
CA ASP A 297 23.54 59.70 97.82
C ASP A 297 23.48 58.29 97.20
N ASP A 298 22.66 57.35 97.70
CA ASP A 298 22.43 56.04 97.05
C ASP A 298 21.26 56.08 96.04
N VAL A 299 20.18 56.82 96.33
CA VAL A 299 18.98 56.84 95.49
C VAL A 299 19.18 57.66 94.21
N VAL A 300 19.90 58.78 94.27
CA VAL A 300 20.05 59.68 93.11
C VAL A 300 20.88 59.06 91.96
N PRO A 301 22.03 58.39 92.20
CA PRO A 301 22.75 57.68 91.14
C PRO A 301 21.91 56.55 90.54
N ARG A 302 21.22 55.75 91.36
CA ARG A 302 20.34 54.67 90.87
C ARG A 302 19.18 55.20 90.02
N LEU A 303 18.62 56.36 90.38
CA LEU A 303 17.55 56.99 89.60
C LEU A 303 18.09 57.53 88.27
N SER A 304 19.30 58.11 88.26
CA SER A 304 19.99 58.56 87.04
C SER A 304 20.34 57.39 86.11
N ASP A 305 20.85 56.29 86.66
CA ASP A 305 21.14 55.06 85.93
C ASP A 305 19.86 54.42 85.39
N GLY A 306 18.78 54.42 86.18
CA GLY A 306 17.47 53.93 85.77
C GLY A 306 16.85 54.74 84.62
N VAL A 307 16.95 56.07 84.66
CA VAL A 307 16.50 56.95 83.57
C VAL A 307 17.36 56.74 82.31
N SER A 308 18.68 56.60 82.46
CA SER A 308 19.58 56.33 81.32
C SER A 308 19.32 54.96 80.69
N ALA A 309 19.10 53.93 81.50
CA ALA A 309 18.71 52.60 81.04
C ALA A 309 17.33 52.62 80.34
N MET A 310 16.39 53.42 80.83
CA MET A 310 15.08 53.61 80.19
C MET A 310 15.20 54.31 78.84
N MET A 311 16.07 55.32 78.72
CA MET A 311 16.33 56.00 77.43
C MET A 311 16.95 55.04 76.42
N HIS A 312 17.98 54.28 76.80
CA HIS A 312 18.58 53.28 75.93
C HIS A 312 17.59 52.18 75.52
N ALA A 313 16.79 51.66 76.46
CA ALA A 313 15.75 50.67 76.15
C ALA A 313 14.67 51.23 75.22
N SER A 314 14.28 52.50 75.39
CA SER A 314 13.29 53.18 74.53
C SER A 314 13.83 53.44 73.13
N GLU A 315 15.11 53.82 73.01
CA GLU A 315 15.79 54.00 71.73
C GLU A 315 15.92 52.67 70.98
N GLN A 316 16.33 51.60 71.67
CA GLN A 316 16.37 50.24 71.12
C GLN A 316 14.97 49.73 70.73
N ALA A 317 13.94 49.98 71.53
CA ALA A 317 12.56 49.62 71.19
C ALA A 317 12.08 50.36 69.93
N THR A 318 12.38 51.65 69.82
CA THR A 318 12.01 52.47 68.65
C THR A 318 12.73 52.01 67.39
N MET A 319 14.01 51.63 67.49
CA MET A 319 14.74 51.02 66.38
C MET A 319 14.12 49.69 65.93
N SER A 320 13.85 48.78 66.87
CA SER A 320 13.21 47.50 66.57
C SER A 320 11.81 47.67 65.96
N ILE A 321 11.03 48.64 66.42
CA ILE A 321 9.72 48.95 65.83
C ILE A 321 9.88 49.47 64.40
N ARG A 322 10.88 50.32 64.11
CA ARG A 322 11.16 50.79 62.75
C ARG A 322 11.56 49.66 61.81
N GLU A 323 12.39 48.73 62.27
CA GLU A 323 12.75 47.51 61.54
C GLU A 323 11.52 46.65 61.25
N ILE A 324 10.64 46.44 62.25
CA ILE A 324 9.36 45.74 62.07
C ILE A 324 8.48 46.45 61.05
N THR A 325 8.31 47.77 61.11
CA THR A 325 7.50 48.51 60.13
C THR A 325 8.05 48.40 58.70
N THR A 326 9.38 48.35 58.55
CA THR A 326 10.03 48.15 57.25
C THR A 326 9.81 46.73 56.74
N ALA A 327 9.94 45.72 57.62
CA ALA A 327 9.62 44.33 57.29
C ALA A 327 8.15 44.16 56.89
N LEU A 328 7.21 44.83 57.57
CA LEU A 328 5.79 44.83 57.23
C LEU A 328 5.49 45.47 55.87
N ALA A 329 6.25 46.49 55.46
CA ALA A 329 6.15 47.07 54.13
C ALA A 329 6.61 46.08 53.04
N ASN A 330 7.72 45.37 53.27
CA ASN A 330 8.21 44.34 52.35
C ASN A 330 7.23 43.14 52.24
N ILE A 331 6.61 42.76 53.35
CA ILE A 331 5.56 41.73 53.37
C ILE A 331 4.34 42.22 52.56
N ALA A 332 3.94 43.49 52.68
CA ALA A 332 2.85 44.06 51.90
C ALA A 332 3.10 43.94 50.39
N GLN A 333 4.31 44.31 49.95
CA GLN A 333 4.72 44.19 48.55
C GLN A 333 4.74 42.72 48.08
N SER A 334 5.14 41.80 48.94
CA SER A 334 5.14 40.36 48.66
C SER A 334 3.72 39.80 48.56
N VAL A 335 2.79 40.27 49.39
CA VAL A 335 1.35 39.90 49.34
C VAL A 335 0.70 40.44 48.07
N GLU A 336 1.02 41.67 47.66
CA GLU A 336 0.55 42.25 46.39
C GLU A 336 1.08 41.45 45.18
N SER A 337 2.36 41.08 45.20
CA SER A 337 2.95 40.25 44.15
C SER A 337 2.32 38.85 44.10
N LEU A 338 2.00 38.27 45.26
CA LEU A 338 1.30 36.99 45.36
C LEU A 338 -0.14 37.10 44.85
N ALA A 339 -0.84 38.21 45.12
CA ALA A 339 -2.17 38.49 44.61
C ALA A 339 -2.19 38.53 43.08
N SER A 340 -1.28 39.32 42.49
CA SER A 340 -1.14 39.42 41.03
C SER A 340 -0.76 38.07 40.40
N SER A 341 0.15 37.30 41.01
CA SER A 341 0.52 35.97 40.53
C SER A 341 -0.65 34.98 40.59
N ALA A 342 -1.50 35.08 41.62
CA ALA A 342 -2.70 34.25 41.76
C ALA A 342 -3.77 34.60 40.71
N GLU A 343 -3.95 35.89 40.39
CA GLU A 343 -4.84 36.35 39.30
C GLU A 343 -4.35 35.86 37.93
N GLU A 344 -3.06 36.00 37.64
CA GLU A 344 -2.45 35.52 36.39
C GLU A 344 -2.56 34.00 36.26
N SER A 345 -2.31 33.27 37.35
CA SER A 345 -2.50 31.81 37.41
C SER A 345 -3.97 31.43 37.19
N SER A 346 -4.92 32.22 37.72
CA SER A 346 -6.36 31.98 37.53
C SER A 346 -6.75 32.10 36.07
N SER A 347 -6.32 33.18 35.41
CA SER A 347 -6.55 33.40 33.98
C SER A 347 -5.97 32.26 33.13
N SER A 348 -4.73 31.86 33.41
CA SER A 348 -4.05 30.78 32.69
C SER A 348 -4.78 29.45 32.82
N ILE A 349 -5.33 29.15 34.00
CA ILE A 349 -6.08 27.91 34.25
C ILE A 349 -7.46 27.91 33.60
N LEU A 350 -8.13 29.07 33.52
CA LEU A 350 -9.38 29.20 32.78
C LEU A 350 -9.15 28.97 31.28
N GLU A 351 -8.10 29.54 30.71
CA GLU A 351 -7.71 29.31 29.31
C GLU A 351 -7.32 27.85 29.06
N MET A 352 -6.55 27.24 29.97
CA MET A 352 -6.23 25.81 29.91
C MET A 352 -7.48 24.92 29.99
N THR A 353 -8.46 25.29 30.79
CA THR A 353 -9.72 24.54 30.91
C THR A 353 -10.52 24.60 29.62
N ALA A 354 -10.65 25.80 29.03
CA ALA A 354 -11.36 26.00 27.76
C ALA A 354 -10.68 25.24 26.60
N THR A 355 -9.36 25.34 26.47
CA THR A 355 -8.60 24.59 25.45
C THR A 355 -8.70 23.08 25.66
N ASN A 356 -8.75 22.61 26.90
CA ASN A 356 -8.93 21.19 27.18
C ASN A 356 -10.34 20.68 26.85
N GLU A 357 -11.38 21.51 27.01
CA GLU A 357 -12.74 21.20 26.53
C GLU A 357 -12.78 21.09 25.00
N GLU A 358 -12.13 22.01 24.29
CA GLU A 358 -11.99 21.97 22.82
C GLU A 358 -11.22 20.72 22.36
N VAL A 359 -10.15 20.34 23.07
CA VAL A 359 -9.42 19.08 22.80
C VAL A 359 -10.34 17.87 22.99
N ALA A 360 -11.16 17.83 24.05
CA ALA A 360 -12.08 16.73 24.29
C ALA A 360 -13.13 16.59 23.16
N GLU A 361 -13.64 17.71 22.67
CA GLU A 361 -14.56 17.75 21.52
C GLU A 361 -13.89 17.22 20.25
N ASN A 362 -12.70 17.74 19.91
CA ASN A 362 -11.92 17.31 18.74
C ASN A 362 -11.56 15.81 18.79
N VAL A 363 -11.27 15.27 19.97
CA VAL A 363 -10.99 13.84 20.17
C VAL A 363 -12.24 12.99 19.92
N SER A 364 -13.42 13.46 20.31
CA SER A 364 -14.69 12.78 20.03
C SER A 364 -14.97 12.72 18.52
N GLU A 365 -14.77 13.84 17.82
CA GLU A 365 -14.91 13.89 16.36
C GLU A 365 -13.90 12.96 15.67
N LEU A 366 -12.62 13.03 16.06
CA LEU A 366 -11.57 12.14 15.55
C LEU A 366 -11.91 10.66 15.77
N SER A 367 -12.46 10.31 16.94
CA SER A 367 -12.92 8.94 17.24
C SER A 367 -14.03 8.48 16.30
N SER A 368 -14.92 9.38 15.90
CA SER A 368 -15.95 9.11 14.89
C SER A 368 -15.33 8.90 13.51
N SER A 369 -14.45 9.78 13.06
CA SER A 369 -13.78 9.67 11.75
C SER A 369 -12.92 8.41 11.64
N VAL A 370 -12.25 8.01 12.73
CA VAL A 370 -11.49 6.73 12.77
C VAL A 370 -12.41 5.54 12.59
N ARG A 371 -13.58 5.52 13.25
CA ARG A 371 -14.56 4.43 13.10
C ARG A 371 -15.11 4.34 11.67
N GLU A 372 -15.42 5.48 11.07
CA GLU A 372 -15.86 5.54 9.67
C GLU A 372 -14.76 5.03 8.72
N THR A 373 -13.52 5.47 8.94
CA THR A 373 -12.36 5.01 8.17
C THR A 373 -12.19 3.49 8.25
N VAL A 374 -12.31 2.89 9.44
CA VAL A 374 -12.27 1.42 9.61
C VAL A 374 -13.36 0.74 8.80
N SER A 375 -14.60 1.22 8.88
CA SER A 375 -15.72 0.66 8.12
C SER A 375 -15.48 0.71 6.61
N SER A 376 -14.98 1.84 6.09
CA SER A 376 -14.65 1.98 4.67
C SER A 376 -13.52 1.04 4.23
N ILE A 377 -12.55 0.76 5.10
CA ILE A 377 -11.47 -0.18 4.81
C ILE A 377 -11.98 -1.63 4.79
N GLU A 378 -12.92 -1.99 5.67
CA GLU A 378 -13.54 -3.33 5.64
C GLU A 378 -14.33 -3.56 4.35
N GLU A 379 -15.11 -2.56 3.90
CA GLU A 379 -15.79 -2.59 2.60
C GLU A 379 -14.80 -2.69 1.45
N MET A 380 -13.73 -1.90 1.48
CA MET A 380 -12.66 -1.95 0.47
C MET A 380 -12.00 -3.34 0.42
N ALA A 381 -11.70 -3.95 1.57
CA ALA A 381 -11.13 -5.29 1.66
C ALA A 381 -12.09 -6.36 1.12
N TYR A 382 -13.40 -6.17 1.22
CA TYR A 382 -14.39 -7.01 0.56
C TYR A 382 -14.35 -6.82 -0.96
N SER A 383 -14.37 -5.58 -1.45
CA SER A 383 -14.29 -5.28 -2.88
C SER A 383 -13.01 -5.80 -3.53
N ILE A 384 -11.86 -5.67 -2.88
CA ILE A 384 -10.58 -6.20 -3.36
C ILE A 384 -10.64 -7.73 -3.54
N ARG A 385 -11.28 -8.46 -2.61
CA ARG A 385 -11.47 -9.91 -2.74
C ARG A 385 -12.36 -10.30 -3.91
N GLU A 386 -13.45 -9.55 -4.14
CA GLU A 386 -14.31 -9.77 -5.30
C GLU A 386 -13.59 -9.46 -6.62
N VAL A 387 -12.77 -8.39 -6.67
CA VAL A 387 -11.94 -8.10 -7.83
C VAL A 387 -10.94 -9.23 -8.08
N ALA A 388 -10.27 -9.75 -7.05
CA ALA A 388 -9.34 -10.88 -7.19
C ALA A 388 -10.03 -12.12 -7.78
N LYS A 389 -11.24 -12.45 -7.30
CA LYS A 389 -12.03 -13.56 -7.84
C LYS A 389 -12.43 -13.34 -9.31
N ASN A 390 -12.77 -12.11 -9.69
CA ASN A 390 -13.10 -11.77 -11.08
C ASN A 390 -11.86 -11.85 -11.99
N VAL A 391 -10.68 -11.51 -11.49
CA VAL A 391 -9.41 -11.67 -12.20
C VAL A 391 -9.14 -13.15 -12.50
N ASP A 392 -9.32 -14.04 -11.53
CA ASP A 392 -9.17 -15.50 -11.74
C ASP A 392 -10.16 -16.03 -12.79
N ALA A 393 -11.43 -15.61 -12.72
CA ALA A 393 -12.44 -15.99 -13.71
C ALA A 393 -12.12 -15.46 -15.11
N LEU A 394 -11.60 -14.24 -15.21
CA LEU A 394 -11.20 -13.63 -16.47
C LEU A 394 -9.98 -14.33 -17.08
N ALA A 395 -9.03 -14.76 -16.25
CA ALA A 395 -7.89 -15.56 -16.67
C ALA A 395 -8.34 -16.88 -17.32
N LEU A 396 -9.25 -17.61 -16.64
CA LEU A 396 -9.82 -18.86 -17.16
C LEU A 396 -10.56 -18.63 -18.49
N THR A 397 -11.37 -17.58 -18.56
CA THR A 397 -12.11 -17.23 -19.79
C THR A 397 -11.16 -16.89 -20.94
N ALA A 398 -10.06 -16.19 -20.67
CA ALA A 398 -9.04 -15.88 -21.66
C ALA A 398 -8.35 -17.15 -22.17
N GLU A 399 -8.02 -18.11 -21.30
CA GLU A 399 -7.45 -19.41 -21.67
C GLU A 399 -8.43 -20.23 -22.54
N GLU A 400 -9.70 -20.33 -22.13
CA GLU A 400 -10.75 -21.03 -22.90
C GLU A 400 -10.96 -20.40 -24.28
N THR A 401 -10.96 -19.06 -24.34
CA THR A 401 -11.10 -18.34 -25.62
C THR A 401 -9.87 -18.56 -26.50
N SER A 402 -8.65 -18.55 -25.93
CA SER A 402 -7.43 -18.83 -26.67
C SER A 402 -7.42 -20.25 -27.25
N SER A 403 -7.85 -21.24 -26.47
CA SER A 403 -8.00 -22.62 -26.92
C SER A 403 -9.01 -22.75 -28.06
N SER A 404 -10.16 -22.07 -27.93
CA SER A 404 -11.19 -22.03 -28.96
C SER A 404 -10.71 -21.38 -30.26
N MET A 405 -9.87 -20.33 -30.16
CA MET A 405 -9.26 -19.69 -31.34
C MET A 405 -8.23 -20.60 -32.03
N ASN A 406 -7.40 -21.33 -31.27
CA ASN A 406 -6.51 -22.33 -31.85
C ASN A 406 -7.28 -23.42 -32.61
N GLN A 407 -8.41 -23.88 -32.06
CA GLN A 407 -9.27 -24.84 -32.75
C GLN A 407 -9.95 -24.22 -33.99
N MET A 408 -10.31 -22.92 -33.93
CA MET A 408 -10.83 -22.19 -35.07
C MET A 408 -9.80 -22.07 -36.19
N ASP A 409 -8.53 -21.80 -35.88
CA ASP A 409 -7.45 -21.74 -36.87
C ASP A 409 -7.26 -23.08 -37.60
N VAL A 410 -7.29 -24.20 -36.87
CA VAL A 410 -7.26 -25.55 -37.47
C VAL A 410 -8.46 -25.77 -38.39
N SER A 411 -9.65 -25.34 -37.96
CA SER A 411 -10.86 -25.47 -38.77
C SER A 411 -10.83 -24.59 -40.02
N ILE A 412 -10.27 -23.37 -39.93
CA ILE A 412 -10.09 -22.46 -41.06
C ILE A 412 -9.13 -23.08 -42.08
N ASP A 413 -8.01 -23.64 -41.63
CA ASP A 413 -7.05 -24.32 -42.50
C ASP A 413 -7.66 -25.55 -43.18
N GLN A 414 -8.48 -26.33 -42.46
CA GLN A 414 -9.21 -27.45 -43.05
C GLN A 414 -10.21 -27.00 -44.13
N VAL A 415 -10.95 -25.91 -43.88
CA VAL A 415 -11.88 -25.34 -44.88
C VAL A 415 -11.12 -24.84 -46.11
N ARG A 416 -9.93 -24.21 -45.92
CA ARG A 416 -9.05 -23.81 -47.04
C ARG A 416 -8.64 -25.01 -47.88
N SER A 417 -8.14 -26.07 -47.24
CA SER A 417 -7.74 -27.29 -47.94
C SER A 417 -8.89 -27.93 -48.71
N ASN A 418 -10.07 -28.04 -48.09
CA ASN A 418 -11.27 -28.58 -48.73
C ASN A 418 -11.72 -27.72 -49.91
N ALA A 419 -11.60 -26.38 -49.81
CA ALA A 419 -11.90 -25.48 -50.91
C ALA A 419 -10.92 -25.71 -52.08
N ASP A 420 -9.62 -25.75 -51.84
CA ASP A 420 -8.61 -25.99 -52.89
C ASP A 420 -8.82 -27.34 -53.60
N GLU A 421 -9.12 -28.40 -52.84
CA GLU A 421 -9.46 -29.71 -53.40
C GLU A 421 -10.75 -29.66 -54.24
N THR A 422 -11.80 -28.98 -53.76
CA THR A 422 -13.07 -28.84 -54.49
C THR A 422 -12.89 -28.03 -55.77
N ALA A 423 -12.02 -27.01 -55.77
CA ALA A 423 -11.68 -26.25 -56.98
C ALA A 423 -11.04 -27.16 -58.03
N ARG A 424 -10.03 -27.95 -57.63
CA ARG A 424 -9.34 -28.89 -58.51
C ARG A 424 -10.31 -29.93 -59.11
N LEU A 425 -11.15 -30.55 -58.28
CA LEU A 425 -12.18 -31.50 -58.73
C LEU A 425 -13.19 -30.85 -59.69
N SER A 426 -13.58 -29.60 -59.45
CA SER A 426 -14.47 -28.87 -60.36
C SER A 426 -13.80 -28.58 -61.71
N GLU A 427 -12.51 -28.27 -61.71
CA GLU A 427 -11.73 -28.03 -62.93
C GLU A 427 -11.55 -29.33 -63.74
N GLU A 428 -11.37 -30.46 -63.06
CA GLU A 428 -11.35 -31.81 -63.68
C GLU A 428 -12.70 -32.16 -64.31
N VAL A 429 -13.81 -32.00 -63.57
CA VAL A 429 -15.17 -32.23 -64.10
C VAL A 429 -15.49 -31.32 -65.29
N ALA A 430 -15.02 -30.07 -65.27
CA ALA A 430 -15.18 -29.15 -66.41
C ALA A 430 -14.44 -29.68 -67.64
N THR A 431 -13.20 -30.10 -67.47
CA THR A 431 -12.35 -30.66 -68.53
C THR A 431 -12.97 -31.94 -69.11
N ASP A 432 -13.49 -32.83 -68.27
CA ASP A 432 -14.12 -34.08 -68.71
C ASP A 432 -15.46 -33.85 -69.42
N ALA A 433 -16.26 -32.89 -68.94
CA ALA A 433 -17.48 -32.48 -69.62
C ALA A 433 -17.20 -31.87 -71.00
N GLU A 434 -16.14 -31.07 -71.12
CA GLU A 434 -15.69 -30.49 -72.39
C GLU A 434 -15.23 -31.57 -73.39
N LYS A 435 -14.37 -32.50 -72.95
CA LYS A 435 -13.95 -33.66 -73.76
C LYS A 435 -15.14 -34.53 -74.17
N GLY A 436 -16.07 -34.77 -73.24
CA GLY A 436 -17.30 -35.50 -73.51
C GLY A 436 -18.17 -34.83 -74.57
N ALA A 437 -18.31 -33.50 -74.50
CA ALA A 437 -19.07 -32.72 -75.46
C ALA A 437 -18.42 -32.77 -76.85
N GLU A 438 -17.09 -32.68 -76.93
CA GLU A 438 -16.34 -32.84 -78.18
C GLU A 438 -16.53 -34.24 -78.80
N ALA A 439 -16.49 -35.29 -77.98
CA ALA A 439 -16.72 -36.66 -78.43
C ALA A 439 -18.15 -36.87 -78.98
N ILE A 440 -19.16 -36.28 -78.34
CA ILE A 440 -20.54 -36.30 -78.84
C ILE A 440 -20.65 -35.54 -80.17
N LEU A 441 -20.03 -34.37 -80.31
CA LEU A 441 -20.03 -33.62 -81.57
C LEU A 441 -19.39 -34.41 -82.72
N LYS A 442 -18.27 -35.11 -82.45
CA LYS A 442 -17.67 -36.04 -83.43
C LYS A 442 -18.63 -37.18 -83.78
N THR A 443 -19.31 -37.74 -82.79
CA THR A 443 -20.29 -38.82 -82.98
C THR A 443 -21.46 -38.36 -83.85
N ILE A 444 -22.00 -37.16 -83.61
CA ILE A 444 -23.05 -36.55 -84.44
C ILE A 444 -22.57 -36.41 -85.89
N GLY A 445 -21.32 -35.97 -86.10
CA GLY A 445 -20.71 -35.89 -87.43
C GLY A 445 -20.65 -37.24 -88.16
N GLU A 446 -20.25 -38.31 -87.48
CA GLU A 446 -20.24 -39.66 -88.05
C GLU A 446 -21.67 -40.19 -88.32
N ILE A 447 -22.65 -39.87 -87.46
CA ILE A 447 -24.05 -40.22 -87.69
C ILE A 447 -24.59 -39.54 -88.96
N TYR A 448 -24.21 -38.28 -89.23
CA TYR A 448 -24.56 -37.61 -90.49
C TYR A 448 -23.98 -38.32 -91.72
N ARG A 449 -22.74 -38.84 -91.65
CA ARG A 449 -22.16 -39.64 -92.73
C ARG A 449 -22.92 -40.95 -92.94
N ILE A 450 -23.37 -41.60 -91.86
CA ILE A 450 -24.22 -42.80 -91.96
C ILE A 450 -25.55 -42.45 -92.65
N LYS A 451 -26.15 -41.30 -92.34
CA LYS A 451 -27.38 -40.82 -92.99
C LYS A 451 -27.18 -40.62 -94.49
N GLU A 452 -26.09 -39.98 -94.89
CA GLU A 452 -25.73 -39.77 -96.30
C GLU A 452 -25.51 -41.10 -97.03
N SER A 453 -24.74 -42.03 -96.44
CA SER A 453 -24.51 -43.36 -97.01
C SER A 453 -25.80 -44.19 -97.14
N ALA A 454 -26.72 -44.07 -96.18
CA ALA A 454 -28.03 -44.71 -96.26
C ALA A 454 -28.89 -44.14 -97.40
N GLN A 455 -28.86 -42.81 -97.61
CA GLN A 455 -29.55 -42.18 -98.74
C GLN A 455 -28.98 -42.61 -100.10
N GLU A 456 -27.67 -42.73 -100.20
CA GLU A 456 -27.01 -43.25 -101.39
C GLU A 456 -27.40 -44.71 -101.66
N ALA A 457 -27.44 -45.55 -100.62
CA ALA A 457 -27.91 -46.93 -100.72
C ALA A 457 -29.36 -47.03 -101.22
N VAL A 458 -30.27 -46.17 -100.73
CA VAL A 458 -31.66 -46.10 -101.24
C VAL A 458 -31.67 -45.75 -102.73
N ALA A 459 -30.86 -44.79 -103.17
CA ALA A 459 -30.78 -44.40 -104.57
C ALA A 459 -30.28 -45.56 -105.48
N VAL A 460 -29.25 -46.29 -105.04
CA VAL A 460 -28.72 -47.45 -105.78
C VAL A 460 -29.75 -48.58 -105.85
N ILE A 461 -30.39 -48.94 -104.74
CA ILE A 461 -31.40 -50.01 -104.70
C ILE A 461 -32.64 -49.61 -105.51
N SER A 462 -33.04 -48.34 -105.47
CA SER A 462 -34.13 -47.82 -106.31
C SER A 462 -33.80 -47.93 -107.79
N ASN A 463 -32.57 -47.57 -108.19
CA ASN A 463 -32.11 -47.73 -109.57
C ASN A 463 -32.09 -49.20 -110.02
N LEU A 464 -31.66 -50.11 -109.14
CA LEU A 464 -31.74 -51.54 -109.36
C LEU A 464 -33.20 -51.99 -109.57
N GLY A 465 -34.12 -51.50 -108.74
CA GLY A 465 -35.56 -51.73 -108.92
C GLY A 465 -36.08 -51.33 -110.30
N PHE A 466 -35.74 -50.13 -110.78
CA PHE A 466 -36.10 -49.67 -112.13
C PHE A 466 -35.49 -50.53 -113.24
N ARG A 467 -34.24 -50.96 -113.10
CA ARG A 467 -33.58 -51.84 -114.08
C ARG A 467 -34.23 -53.21 -114.13
N ILE A 468 -34.62 -53.75 -112.98
CA ILE A 468 -35.30 -55.03 -112.88
C ILE A 468 -36.71 -54.95 -113.47
N GLU A 469 -37.42 -53.84 -113.27
CA GLU A 469 -38.70 -53.57 -113.93
C GLU A 469 -38.57 -53.54 -115.46
N ALA A 470 -37.54 -52.89 -116.00
CA ALA A 470 -37.25 -52.90 -117.43
C ALA A 470 -36.94 -54.31 -117.95
N ILE A 471 -36.20 -55.13 -117.19
CA ILE A 471 -35.97 -56.55 -117.54
C ILE A 471 -37.30 -57.32 -117.55
N GLY A 472 -38.20 -57.06 -116.59
CA GLY A 472 -39.54 -57.65 -116.57
C GLY A 472 -40.35 -57.32 -117.82
N GLN A 473 -40.27 -56.08 -118.33
CA GLN A 473 -40.92 -55.68 -119.59
C GLN A 473 -40.32 -56.40 -120.80
N ILE A 474 -38.99 -56.55 -120.84
CA ILE A 474 -38.30 -57.30 -121.91
C ILE A 474 -38.72 -58.77 -121.89
N LEU A 475 -38.80 -59.38 -120.70
CA LEU A 475 -39.23 -60.78 -120.56
C LEU A 475 -40.67 -60.99 -121.04
N ALA A 476 -41.58 -60.03 -120.81
CA ALA A 476 -42.94 -60.09 -121.34
C ALA A 476 -42.95 -60.12 -122.88
N VAL A 477 -42.13 -59.28 -123.52
CA VAL A 477 -41.99 -59.29 -124.99
C VAL A 477 -41.37 -60.61 -125.48
N ILE A 478 -40.40 -61.17 -124.76
CA ILE A 478 -39.78 -62.45 -125.13
C ILE A 478 -40.77 -63.61 -124.95
N ASP A 479 -41.61 -63.58 -123.91
CA ASP A 479 -42.68 -64.57 -123.69
C ASP A 479 -43.71 -64.49 -124.82
N ASP A 480 -44.12 -63.28 -125.22
CA ASP A 480 -44.99 -63.06 -126.38
C ASP A 480 -44.35 -63.60 -127.68
N VAL A 481 -43.04 -63.38 -127.88
CA VAL A 481 -42.30 -63.91 -129.03
C VAL A 481 -42.19 -65.43 -128.97
N ALA A 482 -41.96 -66.02 -127.80
CA ALA A 482 -41.91 -67.46 -127.61
C ALA A 482 -43.29 -68.09 -127.88
N GLU A 483 -44.38 -67.47 -127.42
CA GLU A 483 -45.75 -67.90 -127.72
C GLU A 483 -46.08 -67.78 -129.21
N GLN A 484 -45.71 -66.66 -129.85
CA GLN A 484 -45.84 -66.49 -131.30
C GLN A 484 -45.00 -67.52 -132.07
N THR A 485 -43.79 -67.82 -131.61
CA THR A 485 -42.90 -68.81 -132.22
C THR A 485 -43.49 -70.22 -132.07
N ASN A 486 -44.07 -70.54 -130.91
CA ASN A 486 -44.79 -71.79 -130.68
C ASN A 486 -46.02 -71.91 -131.60
N LEU A 487 -46.79 -70.83 -131.79
CA LEU A 487 -47.92 -70.79 -132.73
C LEU A 487 -47.50 -70.89 -134.20
N LEU A 488 -46.41 -70.23 -134.58
CA LEU A 488 -45.81 -70.31 -135.92
C LEU A 488 -45.29 -71.72 -136.20
N ALA A 489 -44.61 -72.33 -135.23
CA ALA A 489 -44.12 -73.70 -135.29
C ALA A 489 -45.28 -74.70 -135.39
N LEU A 490 -46.37 -74.49 -134.63
CA LEU A 490 -47.58 -75.29 -134.72
C LEU A 490 -48.23 -75.18 -136.11
N ASN A 491 -48.34 -73.97 -136.66
CA ASN A 491 -48.87 -73.74 -138.01
C ASN A 491 -47.97 -74.38 -139.08
N ALA A 492 -46.65 -74.29 -138.92
CA ALA A 492 -45.69 -74.95 -139.81
C ALA A 492 -45.77 -76.48 -139.73
N ALA A 493 -45.96 -77.05 -138.53
CA ALA A 493 -46.16 -78.48 -138.32
C ALA A 493 -47.48 -78.97 -138.96
N ILE A 494 -48.56 -78.19 -138.85
CA ILE A 494 -49.85 -78.47 -139.53
C ILE A 494 -49.68 -78.47 -141.05
N ILE A 495 -49.03 -77.44 -141.62
CA ILE A 495 -48.80 -77.33 -143.07
C ILE A 495 -47.88 -78.47 -143.56
N ALA A 496 -46.86 -78.83 -142.78
CA ALA A 496 -45.96 -79.94 -143.08
C ALA A 496 -46.69 -81.29 -143.03
N ALA A 497 -47.61 -81.50 -142.09
CA ALA A 497 -48.50 -82.67 -142.05
C ALA A 497 -49.47 -82.69 -143.25
N GLN A 498 -49.93 -81.52 -143.68
CA GLN A 498 -50.85 -81.35 -144.82
C GLN A 498 -50.17 -81.61 -146.19
N ALA A 499 -48.84 -81.44 -146.28
CA ALA A 499 -48.04 -81.75 -147.46
C ALA A 499 -47.63 -83.25 -147.61
N GLY A 500 -48.05 -84.12 -146.68
CA GLY A 500 -47.82 -85.57 -146.76
C GLY A 500 -46.34 -85.99 -146.79
N GLU A 501 -45.97 -86.96 -147.63
CA GLU A 501 -44.60 -87.51 -147.73
C GLU A 501 -43.53 -86.44 -148.02
N HIS A 502 -43.87 -85.36 -148.74
CA HIS A 502 -42.94 -84.27 -149.07
C HIS A 502 -42.71 -83.28 -147.91
N GLY A 503 -43.54 -83.30 -146.87
CA GLY A 503 -43.46 -82.40 -145.71
C GLY A 503 -42.71 -82.97 -144.49
N LYS A 504 -42.35 -84.25 -144.48
CA LYS A 504 -41.75 -84.94 -143.31
C LYS A 504 -40.50 -84.25 -142.74
N GLY A 505 -39.60 -83.76 -143.58
CA GLY A 505 -38.40 -83.03 -143.12
C GLY A 505 -38.74 -81.68 -142.48
N PHE A 506 -39.76 -80.98 -142.98
CA PHE A 506 -40.25 -79.73 -142.42
C PHE A 506 -41.05 -79.95 -141.12
N ALA A 507 -41.78 -81.05 -141.00
CA ALA A 507 -42.52 -81.41 -139.79
C ALA A 507 -41.59 -81.61 -138.59
N VAL A 508 -40.46 -82.30 -138.79
CA VAL A 508 -39.46 -82.51 -137.73
C VAL A 508 -38.85 -81.19 -137.27
N VAL A 509 -38.54 -80.27 -138.19
CA VAL A 509 -38.01 -78.94 -137.83
C VAL A 509 -39.06 -78.10 -137.12
N ALA A 510 -40.32 -78.17 -137.53
CA ALA A 510 -41.41 -77.44 -136.89
C ALA A 510 -41.68 -77.96 -135.46
N ASP A 511 -41.66 -79.29 -135.24
CA ASP A 511 -41.79 -79.87 -133.89
C ASP A 511 -40.59 -79.52 -132.98
N GLU A 512 -39.37 -79.43 -133.52
CA GLU A 512 -38.18 -79.00 -132.75
C GLU A 512 -38.25 -77.51 -132.37
N ILE A 513 -38.73 -76.63 -133.27
CA ILE A 513 -38.95 -75.20 -132.96
C ILE A 513 -40.06 -75.05 -131.91
N LYS A 514 -41.10 -75.89 -131.98
CA LYS A 514 -42.19 -75.93 -131.00
C LYS A 514 -41.67 -76.34 -129.62
N ASP A 515 -40.91 -77.44 -129.52
CA ASP A 515 -40.30 -77.88 -128.26
C ASP A 515 -39.34 -76.83 -127.68
N LEU A 516 -38.53 -76.19 -128.54
CA LEU A 516 -37.65 -75.09 -128.14
C LEU A 516 -38.41 -73.89 -127.60
N ALA A 517 -39.53 -73.51 -128.25
CA ALA A 517 -40.38 -72.40 -127.81
C ALA A 517 -41.11 -72.71 -126.50
N GLU A 518 -41.57 -73.96 -126.30
CA GLU A 518 -42.20 -74.42 -125.05
C GLU A 518 -41.19 -74.43 -123.89
N ARG A 519 -39.97 -74.95 -124.12
CA ARG A 519 -38.86 -74.91 -123.14
C ARG A 519 -38.40 -73.49 -122.84
N ALA A 520 -38.37 -72.61 -123.84
CA ALA A 520 -38.10 -71.19 -123.65
C ALA A 520 -39.19 -70.55 -122.79
N GLY A 521 -40.47 -70.82 -123.04
CA GLY A 521 -41.59 -70.33 -122.23
C GLY A 521 -41.53 -70.78 -120.76
N VAL A 522 -41.18 -72.05 -120.49
CA VAL A 522 -40.98 -72.54 -119.12
C VAL A 522 -39.83 -71.78 -118.44
N SER A 523 -38.69 -71.62 -119.13
CA SER A 523 -37.53 -70.89 -118.60
C SER A 523 -37.84 -69.40 -118.36
N LEU A 524 -38.63 -68.77 -119.23
CA LEU A 524 -39.06 -67.38 -119.09
C LEU A 524 -39.97 -67.19 -117.88
N LYS A 525 -40.84 -68.16 -117.57
CA LYS A 525 -41.66 -68.14 -116.34
C LYS A 525 -40.81 -68.23 -115.07
N GLU A 526 -39.79 -69.10 -115.06
CA GLU A 526 -38.85 -69.20 -113.94
C GLU A 526 -38.07 -67.89 -113.74
N ILE A 527 -37.58 -67.27 -114.83
CA ILE A 527 -36.91 -65.97 -114.75
C ILE A 527 -37.89 -64.87 -114.30
N ALA A 528 -39.14 -64.88 -114.78
CA ALA A 528 -40.15 -63.92 -114.35
C ALA A 528 -40.47 -64.03 -112.85
N GLU A 529 -40.47 -65.24 -112.30
CA GLU A 529 -40.61 -65.48 -110.86
C GLU A 529 -39.40 -64.98 -110.05
N LEU A 530 -38.18 -65.21 -110.55
CA LEU A 530 -36.96 -64.63 -109.97
C LEU A 530 -37.00 -63.10 -109.97
N ILE A 531 -37.41 -62.48 -111.08
CA ILE A 531 -37.55 -61.02 -111.20
C ILE A 531 -38.57 -60.49 -110.19
N LYS A 532 -39.74 -61.13 -110.05
CA LYS A 532 -40.73 -60.77 -109.02
C LYS A 532 -40.14 -60.86 -107.62
N THR A 533 -39.36 -61.89 -107.35
CA THR A 533 -38.69 -62.09 -106.05
C THR A 533 -37.69 -60.98 -105.78
N ILE A 534 -36.80 -60.66 -106.73
CA ILE A 534 -35.80 -59.59 -106.57
C ILE A 534 -36.48 -58.21 -106.47
N GLN A 535 -37.60 -57.97 -107.17
CA GLN A 535 -38.40 -56.75 -106.99
C GLN A 535 -38.96 -56.63 -105.57
N ALA A 536 -39.51 -57.73 -105.03
CA ALA A 536 -40.01 -57.76 -103.66
C ALA A 536 -38.87 -57.56 -102.63
N GLU A 537 -37.73 -58.21 -102.82
CA GLU A 537 -36.54 -58.04 -101.99
C GLU A 537 -35.98 -56.61 -102.06
N SER A 538 -35.95 -55.99 -103.24
CA SER A 538 -35.51 -54.60 -103.42
C SER A 538 -36.43 -53.62 -102.69
N LYS A 539 -37.76 -53.82 -102.76
CA LYS A 539 -38.73 -53.02 -101.98
C LYS A 539 -38.53 -53.20 -100.47
N ASN A 540 -38.31 -54.43 -100.01
CA ASN A 540 -38.04 -54.72 -98.60
C ASN A 540 -36.71 -54.12 -98.12
N ALA A 541 -35.69 -54.10 -98.98
CA ALA A 541 -34.40 -53.49 -98.71
C ALA A 541 -34.54 -51.96 -98.56
N ILE A 542 -35.25 -51.29 -99.48
CA ILE A 542 -35.55 -49.85 -99.37
C ILE A 542 -36.27 -49.55 -98.04
N ALA A 543 -37.35 -50.28 -97.73
CA ALA A 543 -38.10 -50.09 -96.48
C ALA A 543 -37.26 -50.33 -95.22
N SER A 544 -36.25 -51.20 -95.29
CA SER A 544 -35.33 -51.45 -94.17
C SER A 544 -34.29 -50.34 -94.01
N VAL A 545 -33.77 -49.81 -95.12
CA VAL A 545 -32.85 -48.66 -95.09
C VAL A 545 -33.58 -47.39 -94.65
N GLU A 546 -34.82 -47.16 -95.08
CA GLU A 546 -35.65 -46.03 -94.63
C GLU A 546 -35.95 -46.10 -93.13
N ARG A 547 -36.27 -47.29 -92.59
CA ARG A 547 -36.37 -47.49 -91.13
C ARG A 547 -35.04 -47.20 -90.42
N GLY A 548 -33.91 -47.62 -91.01
CA GLY A 548 -32.57 -47.29 -90.54
C GLY A 548 -32.32 -45.78 -90.48
N ALA A 549 -32.73 -45.04 -91.52
CA ALA A 549 -32.62 -43.58 -91.57
C ALA A 549 -33.44 -42.91 -90.45
N HIS A 550 -34.64 -43.40 -90.15
CA HIS A 550 -35.43 -42.91 -89.01
C HIS A 550 -34.77 -43.19 -87.65
N ILE A 551 -34.11 -44.35 -87.48
CA ILE A 551 -33.35 -44.67 -86.26
C ILE A 551 -32.15 -43.72 -86.12
N VAL A 552 -31.48 -43.43 -87.24
CA VAL A 552 -30.38 -42.46 -87.30
C VAL A 552 -30.83 -41.06 -86.88
N ASP A 553 -31.98 -40.58 -87.37
CA ASP A 553 -32.54 -39.28 -86.97
C ASP A 553 -32.80 -39.20 -85.47
N ARG A 554 -33.37 -40.27 -84.88
CA ARG A 554 -33.52 -40.37 -83.42
C ARG A 554 -32.16 -40.40 -82.69
N GLY A 555 -31.16 -41.06 -83.26
CA GLY A 555 -29.80 -41.10 -82.71
C GLY A 555 -29.16 -39.70 -82.64
N VAL A 556 -29.39 -38.87 -83.66
CA VAL A 556 -28.97 -37.45 -83.65
C VAL A 556 -29.70 -36.67 -82.55
N GLU A 557 -31.00 -36.87 -82.38
CA GLU A 557 -31.78 -36.17 -81.35
C GLU A 557 -31.28 -36.48 -79.93
N VAL A 558 -31.06 -37.76 -79.61
CA VAL A 558 -30.52 -38.19 -78.31
C VAL A 558 -29.08 -37.70 -78.10
N SER A 559 -28.26 -37.68 -79.16
CA SER A 559 -26.89 -37.16 -79.08
C SER A 559 -26.89 -35.65 -78.77
N ASN A 560 -27.79 -34.88 -79.38
CA ASN A 560 -27.96 -33.45 -79.06
C ASN A 560 -28.47 -33.21 -77.63
N GLU A 561 -29.25 -34.13 -77.06
CA GLU A 561 -29.64 -34.07 -75.65
C GLU A 561 -28.45 -34.32 -74.71
N ALA A 562 -27.61 -35.31 -75.03
CA ALA A 562 -26.37 -35.57 -74.30
C ALA A 562 -25.40 -34.39 -74.35
N GLU A 563 -25.23 -33.75 -75.52
CA GLU A 563 -24.42 -32.54 -75.66
C GLU A 563 -24.92 -31.41 -74.74
N ARG A 564 -26.24 -31.16 -74.72
CA ARG A 564 -26.85 -30.15 -73.84
C ARG A 564 -26.63 -30.47 -72.36
N ALA A 565 -26.72 -31.74 -71.97
CA ALA A 565 -26.45 -32.16 -70.59
C ALA A 565 -24.99 -31.90 -70.21
N LEU A 566 -24.03 -32.21 -71.09
CA LEU A 566 -22.60 -31.97 -70.87
C LEU A 566 -22.27 -30.48 -70.77
N LYS A 567 -22.86 -29.64 -71.63
CA LYS A 567 -22.75 -28.17 -71.53
C LYS A 567 -23.26 -27.64 -70.19
N LYS A 568 -24.38 -28.18 -69.69
CA LYS A 568 -24.92 -27.80 -68.37
C LYS A 568 -24.01 -28.24 -67.22
N ILE A 569 -23.35 -29.41 -67.33
CA ILE A 569 -22.34 -29.85 -66.36
C ILE A 569 -21.15 -28.89 -66.37
N LEU A 570 -20.65 -28.51 -67.55
CA LEU A 570 -19.56 -27.54 -67.70
C LEU A 570 -19.89 -26.19 -67.03
N GLU A 571 -21.06 -25.62 -67.33
CA GLU A 571 -21.54 -24.37 -66.69
C GLU A 571 -21.64 -24.50 -65.17
N SER A 572 -22.19 -25.62 -64.68
CA SER A 572 -22.31 -25.88 -63.24
C SER A 572 -20.94 -26.00 -62.58
N SER A 573 -19.98 -26.66 -63.22
CA SER A 573 -18.63 -26.83 -62.69
C SER A 573 -17.86 -25.52 -62.64
N GLN A 574 -18.03 -24.66 -63.65
CA GLN A 574 -17.47 -23.32 -63.64
C GLN A 574 -18.06 -22.45 -62.51
N LYS A 575 -19.37 -22.59 -62.26
CA LYS A 575 -20.04 -21.91 -61.14
C LYS A 575 -19.53 -22.40 -59.79
N SER A 576 -19.33 -23.71 -59.61
CA SER A 576 -18.72 -24.30 -58.42
C SER A 576 -17.32 -23.74 -58.19
N THR A 577 -16.48 -23.70 -59.22
CA THR A 577 -15.13 -23.13 -59.16
C THR A 577 -15.14 -21.67 -58.67
N ASN A 578 -16.06 -20.86 -59.19
CA ASN A 578 -16.19 -19.46 -58.77
C ASN A 578 -16.65 -19.32 -57.31
N MET A 579 -17.55 -20.18 -56.85
CA MET A 579 -18.04 -20.19 -55.46
C MET A 579 -16.94 -20.63 -54.49
N VAL A 580 -16.17 -21.65 -54.86
CA VAL A 580 -15.01 -22.11 -54.09
C VAL A 580 -13.94 -21.02 -53.96
N ARG A 581 -13.67 -20.27 -55.04
CA ARG A 581 -12.78 -19.10 -54.95
C ARG A 581 -13.30 -18.02 -54.00
N ALA A 582 -14.62 -17.86 -53.88
CA ALA A 582 -15.21 -16.95 -52.90
C ALA A 582 -15.06 -17.47 -51.46
N ILE A 583 -15.22 -18.79 -51.25
CA ILE A 583 -14.94 -19.43 -49.96
C ILE A 583 -13.48 -19.21 -49.58
N ALA A 584 -12.52 -19.51 -50.46
CA ALA A 584 -11.10 -19.31 -50.18
C ALA A 584 -10.76 -17.87 -49.76
N ARG A 585 -11.35 -16.86 -50.42
CA ARG A 585 -11.20 -15.45 -50.00
C ARG A 585 -11.79 -15.19 -48.62
N ALA A 586 -12.98 -15.71 -48.33
CA ALA A 586 -13.60 -15.57 -47.01
C ALA A 586 -12.77 -16.25 -45.91
N THR A 587 -12.16 -17.40 -46.20
CA THR A 587 -11.28 -18.14 -45.29
C THR A 587 -10.01 -17.34 -44.97
N VAL A 588 -9.42 -16.62 -45.93
CA VAL A 588 -8.29 -15.72 -45.68
C VAL A 588 -8.67 -14.58 -44.73
N GLU A 589 -9.83 -13.96 -44.93
CA GLU A 589 -10.31 -12.91 -44.01
C GLU A 589 -10.67 -13.48 -42.62
N GLN A 590 -11.22 -14.69 -42.54
CA GLN A 590 -11.44 -15.39 -41.27
C GLN A 590 -10.12 -15.67 -40.54
N ALA A 591 -9.07 -16.13 -41.24
CA ALA A 591 -7.75 -16.37 -40.65
C ALA A 591 -7.17 -15.08 -40.04
N LYS A 592 -7.32 -13.96 -40.78
CA LYS A 592 -6.92 -12.64 -40.29
C LYS A 592 -7.72 -12.22 -39.05
N GLY A 593 -9.03 -12.41 -39.05
CA GLY A 593 -9.90 -12.13 -37.91
C GLY A 593 -9.55 -12.96 -36.68
N SER A 594 -9.32 -14.26 -36.86
CA SER A 594 -8.89 -15.19 -35.79
C SER A 594 -7.56 -14.75 -35.16
N LYS A 595 -6.59 -14.36 -35.98
CA LYS A 595 -5.32 -13.78 -35.49
C LYS A 595 -5.52 -12.52 -34.67
N GLN A 596 -6.36 -11.58 -35.14
CA GLN A 596 -6.66 -10.35 -34.40
C GLN A 596 -7.32 -10.63 -33.04
N VAL A 597 -8.20 -11.64 -32.98
CA VAL A 597 -8.83 -12.05 -31.71
C VAL A 597 -7.79 -12.68 -30.79
N THR A 598 -6.92 -13.54 -31.31
CA THR A 598 -5.81 -14.14 -30.54
C THR A 598 -4.88 -13.08 -29.96
N ASP A 599 -4.49 -12.06 -30.75
CA ASP A 599 -3.69 -10.93 -30.28
C ASP A 599 -4.42 -10.09 -29.21
N ALA A 600 -5.75 -9.96 -29.32
CA ALA A 600 -6.56 -9.28 -28.31
C ALA A 600 -6.63 -10.08 -27.01
N ILE A 601 -6.76 -11.40 -27.08
CA ILE A 601 -6.73 -12.30 -25.91
C ILE A 601 -5.36 -12.26 -25.23
N GLY A 602 -4.27 -12.23 -25.99
CA GLY A 602 -2.92 -12.06 -25.43
C GLY A 602 -2.79 -10.77 -24.61
N ARG A 603 -3.32 -9.66 -25.11
CA ARG A 603 -3.38 -8.40 -24.35
C ARG A 603 -4.30 -8.48 -23.13
N ILE A 604 -5.43 -9.18 -23.22
CA ILE A 604 -6.31 -9.40 -22.06
C ILE A 604 -5.56 -10.17 -20.98
N ALA A 605 -4.82 -11.22 -21.33
CA ALA A 605 -4.02 -11.99 -20.38
C ALA A 605 -2.95 -11.13 -19.67
N GLU A 606 -2.26 -10.25 -20.40
CA GLU A 606 -1.33 -9.28 -19.82
C GLU A 606 -2.05 -8.31 -18.87
N THR A 607 -3.20 -7.77 -19.28
CA THR A 607 -4.01 -6.87 -18.44
C THR A 607 -4.50 -7.56 -17.17
N VAL A 608 -4.91 -8.83 -17.27
CA VAL A 608 -5.32 -9.68 -16.13
C VAL A 608 -4.19 -9.79 -15.12
N GLN A 609 -2.96 -10.05 -15.58
CA GLN A 609 -1.78 -10.10 -14.69
C GLN A 609 -1.51 -8.75 -14.01
N GLN A 610 -1.65 -7.64 -14.74
CA GLN A 610 -1.51 -6.31 -14.16
C GLN A 610 -2.57 -6.02 -13.10
N ILE A 611 -3.84 -6.39 -13.35
CA ILE A 611 -4.92 -6.22 -12.38
C ILE A 611 -4.67 -7.13 -11.16
N ALA A 612 -4.19 -8.37 -11.35
CA ALA A 612 -3.84 -9.25 -10.24
C ALA A 612 -2.77 -8.61 -9.33
N ALA A 613 -1.70 -8.07 -9.93
CA ALA A 613 -0.63 -7.40 -9.18
C ALA A 613 -1.14 -6.15 -8.45
N ALA A 614 -1.94 -5.31 -9.13
CA ALA A 614 -2.55 -4.13 -8.51
C ALA A 614 -3.50 -4.49 -7.36
N THR A 615 -4.28 -5.56 -7.52
CA THR A 615 -5.21 -6.05 -6.49
C THR A 615 -4.46 -6.56 -5.26
N ALA A 616 -3.34 -7.28 -5.46
CA ALA A 616 -2.48 -7.73 -4.37
C ALA A 616 -1.84 -6.56 -3.62
N GLU A 617 -1.42 -5.51 -4.33
CA GLU A 617 -0.86 -4.31 -3.72
C GLU A 617 -1.93 -3.51 -2.96
N GLN A 618 -3.14 -3.38 -3.52
CA GLN A 618 -4.28 -2.79 -2.82
C GLN A 618 -4.63 -3.56 -1.54
N ALA A 619 -4.60 -4.89 -1.57
CA ALA A 619 -4.84 -5.70 -0.37
C ALA A 619 -3.83 -5.39 0.74
N ARG A 620 -2.53 -5.29 0.40
CA ARG A 620 -1.50 -4.86 1.35
C ARG A 620 -1.72 -3.43 1.85
N GLY A 621 -2.08 -2.52 0.94
CA GLY A 621 -2.42 -1.14 1.28
C GLY A 621 -3.55 -1.06 2.30
N SER A 622 -4.66 -1.77 2.07
CA SER A 622 -5.79 -1.82 3.00
C SER A 622 -5.39 -2.38 4.37
N GLU A 623 -4.54 -3.41 4.42
CA GLU A 623 -4.03 -3.95 5.70
C GLU A 623 -3.19 -2.92 6.48
N LEU A 624 -2.32 -2.18 5.80
CA LEU A 624 -1.51 -1.12 6.40
C LEU A 624 -2.38 0.04 6.93
N ILE A 625 -3.41 0.43 6.17
CA ILE A 625 -4.34 1.47 6.62
C ILE A 625 -5.14 0.97 7.83
N MET A 626 -5.60 -0.28 7.83
CA MET A 626 -6.32 -0.87 8.97
C MET A 626 -5.47 -0.87 10.24
N LYS A 627 -4.19 -1.25 10.13
CA LYS A 627 -3.24 -1.18 11.25
C LYS A 627 -3.01 0.26 11.74
N SER A 628 -3.02 1.23 10.82
CA SER A 628 -2.85 2.65 11.16
C SER A 628 -4.10 3.21 11.84
N ALA A 629 -5.29 2.82 11.39
CA ALA A 629 -6.55 3.19 12.03
C ALA A 629 -6.65 2.62 13.46
N GLU A 630 -6.20 1.39 13.69
CA GLU A 630 -6.17 0.80 15.05
C GLU A 630 -5.18 1.52 15.98
N LYS A 631 -4.01 1.92 15.46
CA LYS A 631 -3.08 2.79 16.20
C LYS A 631 -3.73 4.15 16.52
N MET A 632 -4.42 4.75 15.55
CA MET A 632 -5.10 6.03 15.74
C MET A 632 -6.19 5.91 16.81
N ARG A 633 -6.99 4.85 16.78
CA ARG A 633 -7.98 4.54 17.82
C ARG A 633 -7.34 4.48 19.22
N THR A 634 -6.19 3.82 19.34
CA THR A 634 -5.44 3.74 20.61
C THR A 634 -4.95 5.13 21.06
N ILE A 635 -4.44 5.95 20.14
CA ILE A 635 -3.99 7.32 20.43
C ILE A 635 -5.18 8.18 20.89
N THR A 636 -6.30 8.14 20.17
CA THR A 636 -7.51 8.89 20.50
C THR A 636 -8.00 8.56 21.91
N GLN A 637 -8.00 7.26 22.29
CA GLN A 637 -8.33 6.84 23.67
C GLN A 637 -7.34 7.36 24.71
N HIS A 638 -6.05 7.45 24.38
CA HIS A 638 -5.04 7.97 25.28
C HIS A 638 -5.19 9.49 25.49
N VAL A 639 -5.45 10.24 24.41
CA VAL A 639 -5.70 11.69 24.47
C VAL A 639 -7.00 11.97 25.23
N GLU A 640 -8.06 11.19 25.02
CA GLU A 640 -9.31 11.30 25.77
C GLU A 640 -9.08 11.16 27.28
N ARG A 641 -8.33 10.13 27.69
CA ARG A 641 -7.97 9.93 29.10
C ARG A 641 -7.13 11.09 29.65
N SER A 642 -6.11 11.52 28.90
CA SER A 642 -5.24 12.63 29.31
C SER A 642 -6.03 13.93 29.46
N SER A 643 -6.96 14.22 28.56
CA SER A 643 -7.83 15.40 28.63
C SER A 643 -8.75 15.34 29.85
N GLN A 644 -9.31 14.17 30.18
CA GLN A 644 -10.09 13.98 31.42
C GLN A 644 -9.26 14.19 32.68
N GLU A 645 -8.00 13.75 32.68
CA GLU A 645 -7.07 13.97 33.79
C GLU A 645 -6.69 15.45 33.93
N GLN A 646 -6.40 16.14 32.82
CA GLN A 646 -6.16 17.59 32.82
C GLN A 646 -7.38 18.39 33.29
N ALA A 647 -8.60 18.01 32.90
CA ALA A 647 -9.82 18.64 33.39
C ALA A 647 -9.99 18.47 34.92
N ARG A 648 -9.52 17.36 35.50
CA ARG A 648 -9.51 17.16 36.95
C ARG A 648 -8.42 18.01 37.60
N GLY A 649 -7.21 18.02 37.04
CA GLY A 649 -6.09 18.82 37.52
C GLY A 649 -6.39 20.32 37.50
N GLY A 650 -6.96 20.84 36.40
CA GLY A 650 -7.40 22.22 36.27
C GLY A 650 -8.37 22.63 37.38
N ARG A 651 -9.39 21.81 37.68
CA ARG A 651 -10.33 22.04 38.79
C ARG A 651 -9.65 22.09 40.16
N GLN A 652 -8.66 21.22 40.39
CA GLN A 652 -7.88 21.25 41.64
C GLN A 652 -7.05 22.53 41.76
N ILE A 653 -6.44 22.98 40.66
CA ILE A 653 -5.67 24.22 40.64
C ILE A 653 -6.59 25.42 40.85
N THR A 654 -7.76 25.49 40.20
CA THR A 654 -8.75 26.55 40.45
C THR A 654 -9.12 26.63 41.93
N SER A 655 -9.38 25.48 42.57
CA SER A 655 -9.69 25.44 44.01
C SER A 655 -8.51 25.90 44.87
N ALA A 656 -7.26 25.54 44.52
CA ALA A 656 -6.07 26.00 45.21
C ALA A 656 -5.86 27.53 45.06
N ILE A 657 -6.13 28.08 43.87
CA ILE A 657 -6.07 29.52 43.61
C ILE A 657 -7.12 30.26 44.43
N GLU A 658 -8.35 29.75 44.53
CA GLU A 658 -9.38 30.32 45.42
C GLU A 658 -8.92 30.36 46.88
N GLN A 659 -8.28 29.29 47.36
CA GLN A 659 -7.70 29.26 48.71
C GLN A 659 -6.59 30.30 48.89
N ILE A 660 -5.71 30.46 47.90
CA ILE A 660 -4.65 31.48 47.91
C ILE A 660 -5.27 32.89 47.92
N SER A 661 -6.27 33.15 47.09
CA SER A 661 -6.99 34.44 47.07
C SER A 661 -7.60 34.78 48.43
N ASN A 662 -8.23 33.81 49.08
CA ASN A 662 -8.75 33.98 50.44
C ASN A 662 -7.63 34.27 51.46
N MET A 663 -6.49 33.61 51.32
CA MET A 663 -5.32 33.81 52.19
C MET A 663 -4.68 35.19 51.99
N VAL A 664 -4.53 35.64 50.74
CA VAL A 664 -4.09 37.00 50.38
C VAL A 664 -5.01 38.04 51.00
N HIS A 665 -6.33 37.84 50.94
CA HIS A 665 -7.31 38.74 51.56
C HIS A 665 -7.11 38.84 53.08
N ASN A 666 -6.95 37.70 53.76
CA ASN A 666 -6.70 37.65 55.21
C ASN A 666 -5.34 38.25 55.60
N LEU A 667 -4.29 38.01 54.80
CA LEU A 667 -2.97 38.59 55.00
C LEU A 667 -3.00 40.10 54.86
N ASN A 668 -3.67 40.64 53.84
CA ASN A 668 -3.86 42.08 53.66
C ASN A 668 -4.60 42.72 54.85
N ALA A 669 -5.64 42.07 55.37
CA ALA A 669 -6.34 42.55 56.56
C ALA A 669 -5.43 42.56 57.80
N THR A 670 -4.64 41.51 58.00
CA THR A 670 -3.70 41.37 59.12
C THR A 670 -2.56 42.39 59.02
N GLN A 671 -2.01 42.60 57.83
CA GLN A 671 -0.94 43.56 57.56
C GLN A 671 -1.37 45.00 57.83
N ARG A 672 -2.59 45.39 57.43
CA ARG A 672 -3.16 46.71 57.77
C ARG A 672 -3.30 46.93 59.29
N ASN A 673 -3.70 45.89 60.02
CA ASN A 673 -3.81 45.97 61.49
C ASN A 673 -2.43 46.09 62.15
N GLN A 674 -1.44 45.32 61.68
CA GLN A 674 -0.07 45.39 62.19
C GLN A 674 0.62 46.72 61.86
N ALA A 675 0.38 47.29 60.66
CA ALA A 675 0.90 48.60 60.30
C ALA A 675 0.38 49.71 61.24
N ARG A 676 -0.94 49.72 61.53
CA ARG A 676 -1.53 50.64 62.53
C ARG A 676 -0.96 50.41 63.93
N GLY A 677 -0.78 49.15 64.34
CA GLY A 677 -0.16 48.81 65.62
C GLY A 677 1.29 49.30 65.72
N GLY A 678 2.06 49.18 64.65
CA GLY A 678 3.43 49.70 64.54
C GLY A 678 3.49 51.21 64.70
N GLU A 679 2.62 51.97 64.02
CA GLU A 679 2.52 53.43 64.16
C GLU A 679 2.19 53.85 65.60
N GLN A 680 1.26 53.14 66.25
CA GLN A 680 0.91 53.38 67.65
C GLN A 680 2.08 53.10 68.60
N LEU A 681 2.86 52.04 68.35
CA LEU A 681 4.04 51.71 69.15
C LEU A 681 5.16 52.75 68.99
N VAL A 682 5.37 53.30 67.78
CA VAL A 682 6.31 54.41 67.57
C VAL A 682 5.90 55.64 68.38
N GLU A 683 4.61 55.98 68.38
CA GLU A 683 4.08 57.11 69.16
C GLU A 683 4.20 56.88 70.67
N VAL A 684 3.99 55.65 71.16
CA VAL A 684 4.24 55.29 72.56
C VAL A 684 5.72 55.42 72.90
N GLY A 685 6.62 54.94 72.04
CA GLY A 685 8.08 55.10 72.21
C GLY A 685 8.50 56.56 72.32
N ARG A 686 7.96 57.43 71.47
CA ARG A 686 8.20 58.89 71.51
C ARG A 686 7.78 59.50 72.85
N ARG A 687 6.62 59.11 73.38
CA ARG A 687 6.13 59.60 74.69
C ARG A 687 6.99 59.11 75.85
N ILE A 688 7.48 57.87 75.80
CA ILE A 688 8.40 57.33 76.81
C ILE A 688 9.73 58.10 76.78
N GLU A 689 10.27 58.39 75.59
CA GLU A 689 11.49 59.18 75.45
C GLU A 689 11.32 60.61 75.99
N GLU A 690 10.18 61.26 75.72
CA GLU A 690 9.85 62.58 76.29
C GLU A 690 9.72 62.55 77.81
N ALA A 691 9.06 61.54 78.38
CA ALA A 691 8.93 61.35 79.81
C ALA A 691 10.29 61.08 80.49
N ALA A 692 11.15 60.26 79.87
CA ALA A 692 12.48 59.97 80.38
C ALA A 692 13.37 61.22 80.38
N ARG A 693 13.31 62.07 79.34
CA ARG A 693 14.00 63.37 79.31
C ARG A 693 13.50 64.33 80.41
N GLN A 694 12.20 64.35 80.69
CA GLN A 694 11.64 65.13 81.79
C GLN A 694 12.14 64.61 83.15
N GLN A 695 12.18 63.28 83.34
CA GLN A 695 12.75 62.67 84.55
C GLN A 695 14.24 62.96 84.70
N GLU A 696 15.02 62.94 83.63
CA GLU A 696 16.44 63.29 83.64
C GLU A 696 16.65 64.74 84.14
N GLN A 697 15.84 65.68 83.64
CA GLN A 697 15.86 67.06 84.12
C GLN A 697 15.47 67.16 85.60
N ALA A 698 14.46 66.42 86.04
CA ALA A 698 14.05 66.38 87.45
C ALA A 698 15.16 65.79 88.35
N VAL A 699 15.84 64.72 87.91
CA VAL A 699 16.99 64.14 88.62
C VAL A 699 18.13 65.13 88.73
N ARG A 700 18.46 65.87 87.65
CA ARG A 700 19.48 66.94 87.69
C ARG A 700 19.12 68.06 88.67
N GLN A 701 17.84 68.45 88.75
CA GLN A 701 17.37 69.42 89.74
C GLN A 701 17.44 68.87 91.18
N LEU A 702 17.17 67.58 91.36
CA LEU A 702 17.31 66.86 92.63
C LEU A 702 18.77 66.85 93.08
N VAL A 703 19.72 66.48 92.21
CA VAL A 703 21.18 66.54 92.47
C VAL A 703 21.58 67.94 92.95
N ALA A 704 21.17 68.99 92.22
CA ALA A 704 21.47 70.38 92.58
C ALA A 704 20.81 70.85 93.90
N SER A 705 19.74 70.19 94.34
CA SER A 705 19.05 70.48 95.60
C SER A 705 19.67 69.72 96.78
N VAL A 706 20.12 68.47 96.56
CA VAL A 706 20.90 67.67 97.51
C VAL A 706 22.25 68.33 97.81
N GLU A 707 22.94 68.86 96.79
CA GLU A 707 24.18 69.62 97.00
C GLU A 707 23.98 70.93 97.80
N ARG A 708 22.81 71.57 97.68
CA ARG A 708 22.45 72.75 98.47
C ARG A 708 22.18 72.38 99.93
N LEU A 709 21.48 71.27 100.18
CA LEU A 709 21.29 70.71 101.52
C LEU A 709 22.62 70.31 102.18
N ARG A 710 23.54 69.73 101.42
CA ARG A 710 24.89 69.37 101.90
C ARG A 710 25.70 70.60 102.35
N ARG A 711 25.57 71.73 101.66
CA ARG A 711 26.21 72.99 102.06
C ARG A 711 25.58 73.60 103.31
N ALA A 712 24.29 73.35 103.55
CA ALA A 712 23.58 73.84 104.73
C ALA A 712 23.76 72.97 105.99
N SER A 713 24.25 71.72 105.88
CA SER A 713 24.47 70.84 107.05
C SER A 713 25.87 70.95 107.67
N ILE A 714 26.80 71.66 107.02
CA ILE A 714 28.21 71.81 107.45
C ILE A 714 28.46 73.19 108.11
N GLY A 715 27.52 74.14 108.01
CA GLY A 715 27.55 75.43 108.72
C GLY A 715 26.54 75.47 109.85
#